data_AF-A0A142FX13-F1
#
_entry.id   AF-A0A142FX13-F1
#
_cell.length_a   1.000
_cell.length_b   1.000
_cell.length_c   1.000
_cell.angle_alpha   90.00
_cell.angle_beta   90.00
_cell.angle_gamma   90.00
#
_symmetry.space_group_name_H-M   'P 1'
#
loop_
_entity.id
_entity.type
_entity.pdbx_description
1 polymer ?
#
loop_
_entity_poly.entity_id
_entity_poly.type
_entity_poly.pdbx_seq_one_letter_code
_entity_poly.pdbx_strand_id
1 'polypeptide(L)'
;MTDARLFPGLLLLAPMVLVFVNPVVAMERLDDVALSQIQGQSGITLEMELNLSADRLSYYDDGQGVHLEGMRVGSSRGDDEGAFHRVKVDVGADASLNLDYLVEDRRVEFSDIRLAGAPGVGMGGIFFDHSLQGSLRIRQGGAVGGSGYTFDSAYTMTGGRLGYRTNGNSVFLDDITMDVQALGVTLDVVGDTLQLVSPEVIGNWSVGAIRYSNEPGNYGQSYSSVTGLPLPSYGGLQGHYELSSVTDIRAGGRSGEGLRLDHETTIHTASFIYLDDGNSLALRDITGDYRIHDLRLDVSEDWRGRPAVALTLGGLQGNLNIGSVEVGSSGRSFGSLNLSFLLEDQVFNGRTYRNELYLQGGGHPDAGPQGLRMATEWSLRLADLSYTEDGNRVIFSGLQSWGSGDVTVNVTRNEVRNDTRFYDGLRIGFEGLEAGYRINGLRVGSDDAPLQGGTELLLALGFYPAYEFELDGHITLGAGGASGEGLTINSDIQIREGKAAVIAAPYDEGNGEIAQKGLWLTEMSYDGHVRDMTLDVTEEGLAIGSRESWSTMDIGNVRVGTKDDGASLGRLRIQKYQTGSTALVKPGGAGDVCVGGSGSTEGACVAAGGQWETRGSEGVTIDMVQVLARAEGDNKKNALMWESNRAVDSQGRPINNTGMKLLVNDIYTSDGGDFDGDGVDDNRFGIRTELSVDVYQTRVTKKEDGPDAQGVVGNRGDEKIMSPGSPAGYRYVANPGPGDIANRPLGFAVKADTRFKELSINNIDLIHPVGGAQTVVYGAKFQNVDIRANLTATPIP
;
A
#
# COMPACT_ATOMS: atom_id res chain seq x y z
N MET A 1 14.23 -36.24 68.86
CA MET A 1 12.99 -35.48 68.58
C MET A 1 12.84 -35.48 67.07
N THR A 2 12.54 -36.67 66.53
CA THR A 2 11.21 -37.18 66.11
C THR A 2 10.77 -36.52 64.80
N ASP A 3 10.60 -37.22 63.68
CA ASP A 3 10.83 -38.62 63.34
C ASP A 3 10.69 -38.76 61.80
N ALA A 4 11.23 -39.84 61.24
CA ALA A 4 11.27 -40.14 59.81
C ALA A 4 9.96 -40.77 59.24
N ARG A 5 9.78 -40.72 57.90
CA ARG A 5 9.19 -41.73 56.94
C ARG A 5 8.83 -41.03 55.61
N LEU A 6 9.26 -41.42 54.39
CA LEU A 6 8.95 -42.59 53.53
C LEU A 6 7.45 -42.77 53.17
N PHE A 7 7.05 -42.43 51.92
CA PHE A 7 6.51 -43.31 50.84
C PHE A 7 5.95 -42.48 49.64
N PRO A 8 5.85 -43.06 48.41
CA PRO A 8 5.60 -42.37 47.13
C PRO A 8 4.20 -42.62 46.53
N GLY A 9 3.86 -41.84 45.47
CA GLY A 9 2.92 -42.23 44.41
C GLY A 9 1.44 -41.88 44.60
N LEU A 10 0.90 -40.98 43.76
CA LEU A 10 -0.25 -41.18 42.87
C LEU A 10 -0.58 -39.84 42.18
N LEU A 11 -0.31 -39.74 40.87
CA LEU A 11 -0.79 -38.64 40.02
C LEU A 11 -2.32 -38.82 39.84
N LEU A 12 -3.10 -37.87 40.36
CA LEU A 12 -4.53 -37.77 40.09
C LEU A 12 -4.74 -37.01 38.77
N LEU A 13 -5.10 -37.77 37.73
CA LEU A 13 -5.77 -37.24 36.53
C LEU A 13 -7.15 -36.71 36.94
N ALA A 14 -7.31 -35.39 36.91
CA ALA A 14 -8.62 -34.74 36.95
C ALA A 14 -9.06 -34.48 35.49
N PRO A 15 -10.13 -35.12 34.98
CA PRO A 15 -10.68 -34.76 33.68
C PRO A 15 -11.42 -33.43 33.81
N MET A 16 -10.96 -32.44 33.05
CA MET A 16 -11.65 -31.18 32.81
C MET A 16 -12.95 -31.50 32.05
N VAL A 17 -14.07 -31.34 32.74
CA VAL A 17 -15.42 -31.53 32.20
C VAL A 17 -15.69 -30.39 31.21
N LEU A 18 -15.69 -30.71 29.90
CA LEU A 18 -16.40 -29.88 28.92
C LEU A 18 -17.89 -29.96 29.26
N VAL A 19 -18.46 -28.85 29.72
CA VAL A 19 -19.91 -28.68 29.78
C VAL A 19 -20.38 -28.46 28.34
N PHE A 20 -20.76 -29.56 27.67
CA PHE A 20 -21.68 -29.49 26.54
C PHE A 20 -22.99 -28.92 27.07
N VAL A 21 -23.32 -27.68 26.69
CA VAL A 21 -24.69 -27.18 26.82
C VAL A 21 -25.51 -27.97 25.81
N ASN A 22 -26.12 -29.06 26.27
CA ASN A 22 -27.06 -29.82 25.46
C ASN A 22 -28.25 -28.90 25.16
N PRO A 23 -28.61 -28.62 23.90
CA PRO A 23 -29.98 -28.23 23.62
C PRO A 23 -30.84 -29.40 24.10
N VAL A 24 -31.78 -29.14 25.01
CA VAL A 24 -32.84 -30.10 25.32
C VAL A 24 -33.77 -30.13 24.11
N VAL A 25 -33.33 -30.82 23.06
CA VAL A 25 -34.23 -31.35 22.04
C VAL A 25 -34.81 -32.60 22.67
N ALA A 26 -36.11 -32.57 22.95
CA ALA A 26 -36.84 -33.78 23.33
C ALA A 26 -36.84 -34.72 22.12
N MET A 27 -35.84 -35.60 22.03
CA MET A 27 -35.89 -36.74 21.12
C MET A 27 -36.85 -37.77 21.70
N GLU A 28 -38.05 -37.87 21.13
CA GLU A 28 -38.95 -39.00 21.40
C GLU A 28 -38.32 -40.28 20.86
N ARG A 29 -38.23 -41.30 21.71
CA ARG A 29 -37.79 -42.64 21.32
C ARG A 29 -38.91 -43.29 20.51
N LEU A 30 -38.74 -43.34 19.19
CA LEU A 30 -39.61 -44.11 18.29
C LEU A 30 -39.57 -45.60 18.68
N ASP A 31 -40.72 -46.27 18.64
CA ASP A 31 -40.80 -47.72 18.87
C ASP A 31 -40.31 -48.51 17.63
N ASP A 32 -40.04 -49.80 17.83
CA ASP A 32 -39.47 -50.68 16.80
C ASP A 32 -40.36 -50.83 15.54
N VAL A 33 -41.66 -50.56 15.65
CA VAL A 33 -42.60 -50.58 14.51
C VAL A 33 -42.43 -49.31 13.67
N ALA A 34 -42.25 -48.14 14.29
CA ALA A 34 -41.93 -46.90 13.59
C ALA A 34 -40.55 -46.94 12.92
N LEU A 35 -39.56 -47.55 13.57
CA LEU A 35 -38.22 -47.76 12.99
C LEU A 35 -38.21 -48.75 11.81
N SER A 36 -39.13 -49.72 11.78
CA SER A 36 -39.24 -50.68 10.67
C SER A 36 -39.82 -50.10 9.37
N GLN A 37 -40.44 -48.91 9.43
CA GLN A 37 -40.97 -48.19 8.26
C GLN A 37 -39.97 -47.20 7.66
N ILE A 38 -38.82 -46.98 8.31
CA ILE A 38 -37.75 -46.12 7.79
C ILE A 38 -36.94 -46.93 6.76
N GLN A 39 -37.34 -46.85 5.49
CA GLN A 39 -36.49 -47.26 4.38
C GLN A 39 -35.40 -46.19 4.20
N GLY A 40 -34.21 -46.45 4.76
CA GLY A 40 -33.06 -45.55 4.72
C GLY A 40 -32.47 -45.38 3.32
N GLN A 41 -33.06 -44.50 2.52
CA GLN A 41 -32.43 -43.85 1.36
C GLN A 41 -32.72 -42.34 1.29
N SER A 42 -33.47 -41.78 2.25
CA SER A 42 -33.80 -40.35 2.29
C SER A 42 -32.91 -39.65 3.31
N GLY A 43 -32.12 -38.66 2.86
CA GLY A 43 -31.25 -37.84 3.71
C GLY A 43 -31.97 -37.14 4.87
N ILE A 44 -31.21 -36.65 5.84
CA ILE A 44 -31.68 -35.95 7.05
C ILE A 44 -31.69 -34.44 6.77
N THR A 45 -32.81 -33.75 7.01
CA THR A 45 -32.85 -32.28 7.01
C THR A 45 -32.86 -31.78 8.45
N LEU A 46 -31.92 -30.89 8.78
CA LEU A 46 -31.80 -30.19 10.05
C LEU A 46 -32.21 -28.73 9.84
N GLU A 47 -33.20 -28.25 10.58
CA GLU A 47 -33.61 -26.84 10.61
C GLU A 47 -33.39 -26.31 12.03
N MET A 48 -32.71 -25.17 12.15
CA MET A 48 -32.28 -24.59 13.43
C MET A 48 -32.42 -23.06 13.39
N GLU A 49 -32.83 -22.48 14.51
CA GLU A 49 -32.66 -21.06 14.80
C GLU A 49 -31.52 -20.92 15.82
N LEU A 50 -30.38 -20.37 15.38
CA LEU A 50 -29.17 -20.26 16.18
C LEU A 50 -29.11 -18.91 16.88
N ASN A 51 -29.18 -18.92 18.22
CA ASN A 51 -28.75 -17.80 19.05
C ASN A 51 -27.81 -18.34 20.15
N LEU A 52 -26.53 -17.97 20.06
CA LEU A 52 -25.47 -18.39 20.96
C LEU A 52 -24.72 -17.15 21.45
N SER A 53 -24.51 -17.05 22.76
CA SER A 53 -23.66 -16.04 23.36
C SER A 53 -22.67 -16.67 24.34
N ALA A 54 -21.49 -16.09 24.42
CA ALA A 54 -20.48 -16.43 25.41
C ALA A 54 -19.75 -15.15 25.85
N ASP A 55 -19.65 -14.94 27.16
CA ASP A 55 -18.97 -13.75 27.70
C ASP A 55 -17.50 -13.68 27.26
N ARG A 56 -16.85 -14.84 27.15
CA ARG A 56 -15.45 -14.94 26.75
C ARG A 56 -15.09 -16.30 26.17
N LEU A 57 -14.36 -16.31 25.07
CA LEU A 57 -13.58 -17.45 24.59
C LEU A 57 -12.09 -17.18 24.82
N SER A 58 -11.38 -18.12 25.43
CA SER A 58 -9.95 -17.98 25.72
C SER A 58 -9.15 -19.06 25.03
N TYR A 59 -8.06 -18.66 24.37
CA TYR A 59 -7.01 -19.54 23.88
C TYR A 59 -5.73 -19.27 24.69
N TYR A 60 -5.01 -20.33 25.04
CA TYR A 60 -3.74 -20.23 25.74
C TYR A 60 -2.68 -21.00 24.97
N ASP A 61 -1.51 -20.40 24.90
CA ASP A 61 -0.31 -20.92 24.26
C ASP A 61 0.89 -20.44 25.08
N ASP A 62 1.85 -21.32 25.38
CA ASP A 62 3.05 -21.01 26.18
C ASP A 62 2.77 -20.25 27.51
N GLY A 63 1.59 -20.45 28.11
CA GLY A 63 1.16 -19.77 29.33
C GLY A 63 0.69 -18.32 29.14
N GLN A 64 0.74 -17.80 27.92
CA GLN A 64 0.10 -16.57 27.48
C GLN A 64 -1.29 -16.88 26.91
N GLY A 65 -2.14 -15.86 26.76
CA GLY A 65 -3.49 -16.11 26.26
C GLY A 65 -4.13 -14.94 25.53
N VAL A 66 -5.05 -15.28 24.64
CA VAL A 66 -5.90 -14.37 23.88
C VAL A 66 -7.34 -14.60 24.31
N HIS A 67 -8.09 -13.52 24.47
CA HIS A 67 -9.48 -13.50 24.90
C HIS A 67 -10.33 -12.82 23.83
N LEU A 68 -11.33 -13.52 23.31
CA LEU A 68 -12.42 -12.92 22.54
C LEU A 68 -13.55 -12.64 23.54
N GLU A 69 -13.93 -11.37 23.72
CA GLU A 69 -14.93 -10.96 24.70
C GLU A 69 -16.28 -10.64 24.03
N GLY A 70 -17.38 -11.02 24.71
CA GLY A 70 -18.74 -10.77 24.24
C GLY A 70 -19.02 -11.42 22.89
N MET A 71 -18.69 -12.72 22.76
CA MET A 71 -18.96 -13.47 21.55
C MET A 71 -20.46 -13.69 21.39
N ARG A 72 -21.00 -13.40 20.20
CA ARG A 72 -22.37 -13.73 19.83
C ARG A 72 -22.43 -14.33 18.42
N VAL A 73 -23.31 -15.31 18.25
CA VAL A 73 -23.76 -15.82 16.96
C VAL A 73 -25.28 -15.81 16.96
N GLY A 74 -25.89 -14.99 16.11
CA GLY A 74 -27.34 -14.78 16.08
C GLY A 74 -27.76 -14.00 14.85
N SER A 75 -28.95 -13.40 14.86
CA SER A 75 -29.41 -12.53 13.78
C SER A 75 -28.68 -11.19 13.76
N SER A 76 -28.51 -10.59 12.58
CA SER A 76 -28.00 -9.22 12.43
C SER A 76 -29.04 -8.13 12.72
N ARG A 77 -30.34 -8.50 12.82
CA ARG A 77 -31.46 -7.58 13.06
C ARG A 77 -31.66 -7.22 14.53
N GLY A 78 -31.32 -8.13 15.43
CA GLY A 78 -31.48 -7.94 16.86
C GLY A 78 -30.66 -8.92 17.69
N ASP A 79 -30.33 -8.52 18.92
CA ASP A 79 -29.43 -9.28 19.79
C ASP A 79 -30.07 -10.58 20.31
N ASP A 80 -31.39 -10.60 20.46
CA ASP A 80 -32.17 -11.75 20.95
C ASP A 80 -32.70 -12.66 19.82
N GLU A 81 -32.56 -12.25 18.56
CA GLU A 81 -33.07 -12.99 17.41
C GLU A 81 -32.07 -14.08 16.95
N GLY A 82 -32.59 -15.26 16.61
CA GLY A 82 -31.78 -16.36 16.07
C GLY A 82 -31.56 -16.24 14.57
N ALA A 83 -30.39 -16.66 14.09
CA ALA A 83 -30.14 -16.83 12.65
C ALA A 83 -30.75 -18.15 12.16
N PHE A 84 -31.34 -18.16 10.97
CA PHE A 84 -31.93 -19.38 10.42
C PHE A 84 -30.86 -20.24 9.72
N HIS A 85 -30.89 -21.54 9.99
CA HIS A 85 -30.01 -22.54 9.39
C HIS A 85 -30.83 -23.74 8.93
N ARG A 86 -30.66 -24.14 7.68
CA ARG A 86 -31.16 -25.41 7.15
C ARG A 86 -30.00 -26.17 6.52
N VAL A 87 -29.72 -27.38 7.00
CA VAL A 87 -28.69 -28.26 6.45
C VAL A 87 -29.34 -29.60 6.09
N LYS A 88 -29.29 -29.96 4.81
CA LYS A 88 -29.69 -31.28 4.32
C LYS A 88 -28.45 -32.15 4.19
N VAL A 89 -28.46 -33.25 4.90
CA VAL A 89 -27.38 -34.23 5.00
C VAL A 89 -27.79 -35.48 4.25
N ASP A 90 -27.01 -35.86 3.23
CA ASP A 90 -27.25 -37.07 2.45
C ASP A 90 -25.95 -37.88 2.31
N VAL A 91 -26.08 -39.21 2.23
CA VAL A 91 -24.95 -40.12 2.02
C VAL A 91 -25.11 -40.77 0.66
N GLY A 92 -24.23 -40.41 -0.26
CA GLY A 92 -24.23 -40.90 -1.63
C GLY A 92 -23.95 -42.41 -1.71
N ALA A 93 -24.33 -43.03 -2.84
CA ALA A 93 -24.06 -44.45 -3.11
C ALA A 93 -22.56 -44.79 -3.17
N ASP A 94 -21.71 -43.79 -3.37
CA ASP A 94 -20.25 -43.85 -3.31
C ASP A 94 -19.69 -43.60 -1.90
N ALA A 95 -20.54 -43.58 -0.88
CA ALA A 95 -20.24 -43.21 0.51
C ALA A 95 -19.76 -41.76 0.71
N SER A 96 -19.99 -40.88 -0.27
CA SER A 96 -19.76 -39.44 -0.10
C SER A 96 -20.80 -38.81 0.84
N LEU A 97 -20.37 -37.89 1.71
CA LEU A 97 -21.26 -37.06 2.53
C LEU A 97 -21.57 -35.78 1.76
N ASN A 98 -22.84 -35.55 1.46
CA ASN A 98 -23.32 -34.34 0.79
C ASN A 98 -24.08 -33.47 1.80
N LEU A 99 -23.70 -32.20 1.87
CA LEU A 99 -24.30 -31.21 2.75
C LEU A 99 -24.81 -30.06 1.88
N ASP A 100 -26.13 -29.92 1.72
CA ASP A 100 -26.73 -28.71 1.15
C ASP A 100 -27.13 -27.80 2.30
N TYR A 101 -26.65 -26.56 2.32
CA TYR A 101 -26.92 -25.62 3.40
C TYR A 101 -27.53 -24.31 2.90
N LEU A 102 -28.40 -23.77 3.74
CA LEU A 102 -28.95 -22.43 3.67
C LEU A 102 -28.81 -21.79 5.06
N VAL A 103 -28.13 -20.66 5.13
CA VAL A 103 -27.97 -19.83 6.31
C VAL A 103 -28.53 -18.46 5.95
N GLU A 104 -29.42 -17.92 6.77
CA GLU A 104 -30.01 -16.61 6.54
C GLU A 104 -29.77 -15.70 7.74
N ASP A 105 -29.35 -14.47 7.45
CA ASP A 105 -29.23 -13.40 8.43
C ASP A 105 -28.30 -13.72 9.63
N ARG A 106 -27.18 -14.40 9.40
CA ARG A 106 -26.25 -14.75 10.49
C ARG A 106 -25.24 -13.63 10.74
N ARG A 107 -25.22 -13.09 11.95
CA ARG A 107 -24.11 -12.31 12.52
C ARG A 107 -23.25 -13.20 13.41
N VAL A 108 -21.94 -13.20 13.18
CA VAL A 108 -20.91 -13.68 14.11
C VAL A 108 -20.12 -12.48 14.59
N GLU A 109 -19.99 -12.29 15.89
CA GLU A 109 -19.29 -11.13 16.43
C GLU A 109 -18.59 -11.37 17.75
N PHE A 110 -17.65 -10.49 18.05
CA PHE A 110 -17.07 -10.30 19.37
C PHE A 110 -16.83 -8.81 19.60
N SER A 111 -17.10 -8.36 20.82
CA SER A 111 -17.04 -6.96 21.21
C SER A 111 -15.62 -6.42 21.39
N ASP A 112 -14.68 -7.30 21.70
CA ASP A 112 -13.27 -6.96 21.91
C ASP A 112 -12.36 -8.19 21.78
N ILE A 113 -11.09 -7.95 21.46
CA ILE A 113 -10.02 -8.96 21.56
C ILE A 113 -8.98 -8.44 22.56
N ARG A 114 -8.59 -9.26 23.54
CA ARG A 114 -7.63 -8.88 24.58
C ARG A 114 -6.56 -9.93 24.78
N LEU A 115 -5.41 -9.48 25.28
CA LEU A 115 -4.32 -10.35 25.69
C LEU A 115 -4.32 -10.49 27.20
N ALA A 116 -4.10 -11.71 27.71
CA ALA A 116 -4.15 -12.01 29.14
C ALA A 116 -3.18 -11.14 29.95
N GLY A 117 -2.00 -10.84 29.41
CA GLY A 117 -1.00 -9.96 30.02
C GLY A 117 -1.27 -8.46 29.89
N ALA A 118 -2.30 -8.04 29.14
CA ALA A 118 -2.66 -6.64 28.91
C ALA A 118 -4.18 -6.38 28.99
N PRO A 119 -4.87 -6.73 30.08
CA PRO A 119 -6.33 -6.72 30.15
C PRO A 119 -6.98 -5.32 30.11
N GLY A 120 -6.19 -4.25 30.30
CA GLY A 120 -6.67 -2.87 30.30
C GLY A 120 -6.84 -2.24 28.91
N VAL A 121 -6.37 -2.91 27.86
CA VAL A 121 -6.44 -2.45 26.47
C VAL A 121 -6.94 -3.56 25.57
N GLY A 122 -7.73 -3.21 24.56
CA GLY A 122 -8.33 -4.15 23.61
C GLY A 122 -7.99 -3.79 22.16
N MET A 123 -8.03 -4.78 21.27
CA MET A 123 -7.82 -4.58 19.84
C MET A 123 -9.05 -3.99 19.14
N GLY A 124 -10.22 -3.97 19.79
CA GLY A 124 -11.50 -3.63 19.18
C GLY A 124 -12.33 -4.85 18.81
N GLY A 125 -13.57 -4.60 18.42
CA GLY A 125 -14.55 -5.63 18.07
C GLY A 125 -14.63 -5.86 16.55
N ILE A 126 -15.10 -7.05 16.18
CA ILE A 126 -15.37 -7.43 14.79
C ILE A 126 -16.75 -8.07 14.71
N PHE A 127 -17.49 -7.78 13.65
CA PHE A 127 -18.73 -8.46 13.30
C PHE A 127 -18.72 -8.90 11.84
N PHE A 128 -19.36 -10.03 11.56
CA PHE A 128 -19.51 -10.58 10.23
C PHE A 128 -20.96 -11.06 10.01
N ASP A 129 -21.67 -10.34 9.16
CA ASP A 129 -23.03 -10.66 8.69
C ASP A 129 -22.95 -11.42 7.39
N HIS A 130 -23.79 -12.43 7.21
CA HIS A 130 -23.93 -13.10 5.93
C HIS A 130 -25.20 -13.95 5.86
N SER A 131 -25.73 -14.06 4.64
CA SER A 131 -26.60 -15.16 4.24
C SER A 131 -25.85 -16.01 3.21
N LEU A 132 -25.90 -17.33 3.36
CA LEU A 132 -25.07 -18.27 2.63
C LEU A 132 -25.89 -19.45 2.15
N GLN A 133 -25.84 -19.74 0.85
CA GLN A 133 -26.47 -20.92 0.27
C GLN A 133 -25.43 -21.69 -0.53
N GLY A 134 -25.33 -23.00 -0.32
CA GLY A 134 -24.34 -23.79 -1.04
C GLY A 134 -24.41 -25.28 -0.78
N SER A 135 -23.40 -25.97 -1.30
CA SER A 135 -23.20 -27.39 -1.10
C SER A 135 -21.75 -27.68 -0.71
N LEU A 136 -21.56 -28.70 0.12
CA LEU A 136 -20.26 -29.28 0.47
C LEU A 136 -20.35 -30.79 0.33
N ARG A 137 -19.52 -31.37 -0.53
CA ARG A 137 -19.39 -32.81 -0.71
C ARG A 137 -18.05 -33.28 -0.19
N ILE A 138 -18.06 -34.27 0.69
CA ILE A 138 -16.87 -34.85 1.31
C ILE A 138 -16.77 -36.31 0.89
N ARG A 139 -15.60 -36.71 0.39
CA ARG A 139 -15.29 -38.09 -0.03
C ARG A 139 -14.06 -38.60 0.69
N GLN A 140 -14.01 -39.90 0.92
CA GLN A 140 -12.79 -40.56 1.38
C GLN A 140 -11.76 -40.63 0.23
N GLY A 141 -10.49 -40.48 0.59
CA GLY A 141 -9.35 -40.53 -0.33
C GLY A 141 -8.88 -39.12 -0.68
N GLY A 142 -7.64 -38.81 -0.35
CA GLY A 142 -6.97 -37.57 -0.78
C GLY A 142 -5.87 -37.83 -1.82
N ALA A 143 -5.05 -36.82 -2.09
CA ALA A 143 -4.16 -36.76 -3.25
C ALA A 143 -3.00 -37.77 -3.19
N VAL A 144 -2.57 -38.14 -1.99
CA VAL A 144 -1.40 -39.03 -1.76
C VAL A 144 -1.76 -40.49 -1.47
N GLY A 145 -3.06 -40.83 -1.44
CA GLY A 145 -3.58 -42.14 -1.08
C GLY A 145 -3.65 -42.39 0.45
N GLY A 146 -4.66 -43.13 0.92
CA GLY A 146 -4.86 -43.42 2.36
C GLY A 146 -6.13 -42.81 2.96
N SER A 147 -6.11 -42.48 4.25
CA SER A 147 -7.23 -41.98 5.07
C SER A 147 -7.51 -40.47 4.97
N GLY A 148 -7.03 -39.81 3.91
CA GLY A 148 -7.32 -38.40 3.64
C GLY A 148 -8.75 -38.16 3.14
N TYR A 149 -9.10 -36.89 2.94
CA TYR A 149 -10.41 -36.45 2.49
C TYR A 149 -10.30 -35.58 1.23
N THR A 150 -11.27 -35.71 0.33
CA THR A 150 -11.49 -34.77 -0.77
C THR A 150 -12.79 -33.99 -0.53
N PHE A 151 -12.75 -32.68 -0.77
CA PHE A 151 -13.85 -31.74 -0.61
C PHE A 151 -14.16 -31.07 -1.95
N ASP A 152 -15.45 -31.03 -2.29
CA ASP A 152 -15.97 -30.09 -3.28
C ASP A 152 -16.91 -29.13 -2.56
N SER A 153 -16.67 -27.82 -2.72
CA SER A 153 -17.49 -26.77 -2.14
C SER A 153 -17.95 -25.82 -3.24
N ALA A 154 -19.22 -25.44 -3.21
CA ALA A 154 -19.73 -24.36 -4.04
C ALA A 154 -20.80 -23.59 -3.26
N TYR A 155 -20.68 -22.28 -3.18
CA TYR A 155 -21.62 -21.45 -2.44
C TYR A 155 -21.74 -20.04 -2.99
N THR A 156 -22.89 -19.45 -2.68
CA THR A 156 -23.18 -18.03 -2.87
C THR A 156 -23.43 -17.40 -1.51
N MET A 157 -22.76 -16.29 -1.24
CA MET A 157 -23.01 -15.42 -0.10
C MET A 157 -23.62 -14.11 -0.60
N THR A 158 -24.64 -13.60 0.09
CA THR A 158 -25.31 -12.34 -0.27
C THR A 158 -25.55 -11.46 0.95
N GLY A 159 -25.57 -10.13 0.74
CA GLY A 159 -25.90 -9.15 1.77
C GLY A 159 -24.98 -9.21 2.98
N GLY A 160 -23.73 -9.65 2.78
CA GLY A 160 -22.78 -9.80 3.85
C GLY A 160 -22.25 -8.45 4.34
N ARG A 161 -21.74 -8.40 5.57
CA ARG A 161 -21.04 -7.23 6.10
C ARG A 161 -19.87 -7.68 6.96
N LEU A 162 -18.73 -7.03 6.84
CA LEU A 162 -17.57 -7.28 7.70
C LEU A 162 -17.09 -5.97 8.28
N GLY A 163 -17.16 -5.81 9.59
CA GLY A 163 -16.82 -4.54 10.24
C GLY A 163 -15.80 -4.66 11.35
N TYR A 164 -14.98 -3.62 11.46
CA TYR A 164 -14.06 -3.38 12.55
C TYR A 164 -14.51 -2.18 13.36
N ARG A 165 -14.51 -2.30 14.70
CA ARG A 165 -15.05 -1.30 15.61
C ARG A 165 -14.10 -0.99 16.75
N THR A 166 -13.91 0.29 17.03
CA THR A 166 -13.14 0.77 18.19
C THR A 166 -13.82 1.96 18.83
N ASN A 167 -13.94 1.95 20.16
CA ASN A 167 -14.41 3.10 20.93
C ASN A 167 -15.77 3.66 20.45
N GLY A 168 -16.64 2.79 19.93
CA GLY A 168 -17.96 3.15 19.43
C GLY A 168 -18.04 3.55 17.95
N ASN A 169 -16.92 3.69 17.25
CA ASN A 169 -16.90 4.01 15.81
C ASN A 169 -16.56 2.75 15.00
N SER A 170 -17.04 2.64 13.77
CA SER A 170 -16.79 1.47 12.92
C SER A 170 -16.51 1.83 11.46
N VAL A 171 -15.66 1.03 10.83
CA VAL A 171 -15.55 0.93 9.36
C VAL A 171 -15.96 -0.49 8.98
N PHE A 172 -16.74 -0.64 7.92
CA PHE A 172 -17.20 -1.96 7.49
C PHE A 172 -17.45 -2.06 5.99
N LEU A 173 -17.19 -3.23 5.45
CA LEU A 173 -17.63 -3.63 4.11
C LEU A 173 -19.13 -3.90 4.18
N ASP A 174 -19.90 -3.31 3.27
CA ASP A 174 -21.36 -3.43 3.18
C ASP A 174 -21.79 -4.06 1.86
N ASP A 175 -22.88 -4.81 1.91
CA ASP A 175 -23.46 -5.53 0.77
C ASP A 175 -22.44 -6.44 0.06
N ILE A 176 -21.74 -7.26 0.84
CA ILE A 176 -20.80 -8.25 0.32
C ILE A 176 -21.58 -9.36 -0.36
N THR A 177 -21.27 -9.59 -1.64
CA THR A 177 -21.73 -10.76 -2.40
C THR A 177 -20.53 -11.55 -2.87
N MET A 178 -20.60 -12.88 -2.78
CA MET A 178 -19.53 -13.79 -3.22
C MET A 178 -20.12 -15.05 -3.84
N ASP A 179 -19.57 -15.49 -4.97
CA ASP A 179 -19.82 -16.79 -5.57
C ASP A 179 -18.49 -17.53 -5.64
N VAL A 180 -18.40 -18.69 -4.99
CA VAL A 180 -17.14 -19.45 -4.88
C VAL A 180 -17.36 -20.90 -5.24
N GLN A 181 -16.43 -21.47 -5.99
CA GLN A 181 -16.34 -22.88 -6.31
C GLN A 181 -14.92 -23.37 -6.06
N ALA A 182 -14.78 -24.39 -5.23
CA ALA A 182 -13.52 -25.07 -4.93
C ALA A 182 -13.74 -26.58 -5.12
N LEU A 183 -13.14 -27.17 -6.16
CA LEU A 183 -13.35 -28.57 -6.50
C LEU A 183 -12.06 -29.37 -6.30
N GLY A 184 -12.20 -30.61 -5.84
CA GLY A 184 -11.08 -31.53 -5.69
C GLY A 184 -10.07 -31.10 -4.62
N VAL A 185 -10.47 -30.26 -3.66
CA VAL A 185 -9.61 -29.86 -2.55
C VAL A 185 -9.30 -31.10 -1.72
N THR A 186 -8.04 -31.39 -1.39
CA THR A 186 -7.67 -32.53 -0.55
C THR A 186 -7.06 -32.10 0.77
N LEU A 187 -7.37 -32.85 1.83
CA LEU A 187 -6.73 -32.73 3.13
C LEU A 187 -6.12 -34.09 3.49
N ASP A 188 -4.79 -34.11 3.55
CA ASP A 188 -3.99 -35.32 3.70
C ASP A 188 -3.01 -35.18 4.86
N VAL A 189 -2.67 -36.30 5.50
CA VAL A 189 -1.57 -36.35 6.48
C VAL A 189 -0.34 -36.94 5.79
N VAL A 190 0.70 -36.12 5.60
CA VAL A 190 1.95 -36.49 4.93
C VAL A 190 3.08 -36.44 5.96
N GLY A 191 3.45 -37.60 6.51
CA GLY A 191 4.41 -37.65 7.62
C GLY A 191 3.82 -37.02 8.89
N ASP A 192 4.42 -35.94 9.37
CA ASP A 192 3.98 -35.12 10.51
C ASP A 192 3.21 -33.85 10.09
N THR A 193 2.93 -33.71 8.79
CA THR A 193 2.33 -32.50 8.19
C THR A 193 0.87 -32.76 7.82
N LEU A 194 -0.01 -31.82 8.15
CA LEU A 194 -1.35 -31.75 7.59
C LEU A 194 -1.31 -30.90 6.32
N GLN A 195 -1.49 -31.52 5.16
CA GLN A 195 -1.39 -30.86 3.86
C GLN A 195 -2.80 -30.61 3.29
N LEU A 196 -3.08 -29.36 2.93
CA LEU A 196 -4.27 -28.93 2.21
C LEU A 196 -3.88 -28.57 0.78
N VAL A 197 -4.40 -29.28 -0.21
CA VAL A 197 -4.18 -29.00 -1.64
C VAL A 197 -5.48 -28.48 -2.22
N SER A 198 -5.45 -27.30 -2.83
CA SER A 198 -6.59 -26.72 -3.55
C SER A 198 -6.21 -26.62 -5.02
N PRO A 199 -6.57 -27.61 -5.86
CA PRO A 199 -6.09 -27.65 -7.24
C PRO A 199 -6.71 -26.55 -8.11
N GLU A 200 -7.92 -26.10 -7.78
CA GLU A 200 -8.62 -25.03 -8.49
C GLU A 200 -9.68 -24.41 -7.56
N VAL A 201 -9.59 -23.11 -7.37
CA VAL A 201 -10.60 -22.30 -6.67
C VAL A 201 -10.93 -21.11 -7.55
N ILE A 202 -12.20 -21.02 -7.94
CA ILE A 202 -12.73 -19.93 -8.76
C ILE A 202 -13.73 -19.16 -7.91
N GLY A 203 -13.67 -17.83 -7.95
CA GLY A 203 -14.68 -17.02 -7.32
C GLY A 203 -14.84 -15.63 -7.91
N ASN A 204 -16.03 -15.07 -7.73
CA ASN A 204 -16.35 -13.67 -7.96
C ASN A 204 -16.82 -13.06 -6.65
N TRP A 205 -16.53 -11.78 -6.44
CA TRP A 205 -16.96 -11.08 -5.24
C TRP A 205 -17.21 -9.60 -5.53
N SER A 206 -18.11 -8.99 -4.75
CA SER A 206 -18.37 -7.55 -4.76
C SER A 206 -18.68 -7.05 -3.35
N VAL A 207 -18.33 -5.81 -3.08
CA VAL A 207 -18.69 -5.02 -1.92
C VAL A 207 -19.39 -3.77 -2.45
N GLY A 208 -20.68 -3.62 -2.14
CA GLY A 208 -21.46 -2.49 -2.62
C GLY A 208 -20.93 -1.14 -2.13
N ALA A 209 -20.47 -1.08 -0.87
CA ALA A 209 -19.86 0.11 -0.29
C ALA A 209 -18.96 -0.25 0.89
N ILE A 210 -17.84 0.46 1.05
CA ILE A 210 -17.09 0.49 2.31
C ILE A 210 -17.63 1.67 3.10
N ARG A 211 -18.14 1.46 4.30
CA ARG A 211 -18.85 2.48 5.08
C ARG A 211 -18.10 2.86 6.34
N TYR A 212 -18.33 4.10 6.74
CA TYR A 212 -17.86 4.65 8.01
C TYR A 212 -19.04 5.07 8.89
N SER A 213 -18.93 4.78 10.19
CA SER A 213 -19.85 5.27 11.20
C SER A 213 -19.11 5.81 12.43
N ASN A 214 -19.46 7.04 12.83
CA ASN A 214 -19.09 7.64 14.11
C ASN A 214 -20.22 7.63 15.14
N GLU A 215 -21.28 6.87 14.86
CA GLU A 215 -22.46 6.77 15.72
C GLU A 215 -22.32 5.55 16.64
N PRO A 216 -22.15 5.72 17.97
CA PRO A 216 -22.04 4.58 18.88
C PRO A 216 -23.26 3.66 18.89
N GLY A 217 -24.44 4.16 18.55
CA GLY A 217 -25.65 3.36 18.43
C GLY A 217 -25.80 2.63 17.09
N ASN A 218 -24.99 2.97 16.09
CA ASN A 218 -25.03 2.34 14.77
C ASN A 218 -24.04 1.18 14.75
N TYR A 219 -24.55 -0.02 14.47
CA TYR A 219 -23.78 -1.24 14.61
C TYR A 219 -23.97 -2.18 13.41
N GLY A 220 -23.13 -1.96 12.39
CA GLY A 220 -23.18 -2.69 11.13
C GLY A 220 -24.46 -2.43 10.33
N GLN A 221 -25.01 -1.21 10.40
CA GLN A 221 -26.17 -0.80 9.62
C GLN A 221 -25.77 0.22 8.57
N SER A 222 -26.29 0.08 7.34
CA SER A 222 -25.92 0.92 6.19
C SER A 222 -26.40 2.37 6.29
N TYR A 223 -27.37 2.64 7.18
CA TYR A 223 -28.02 3.94 7.34
C TYR A 223 -27.78 4.51 8.73
N SER A 224 -27.64 5.83 8.80
CA SER A 224 -27.56 6.58 10.04
C SER A 224 -28.81 6.36 10.89
N SER A 225 -28.60 5.95 12.13
CA SER A 225 -29.67 5.78 13.13
C SER A 225 -30.31 7.11 13.55
N VAL A 226 -29.60 8.22 13.31
CA VAL A 226 -29.99 9.57 13.71
C VAL A 226 -30.71 10.32 12.58
N THR A 227 -30.20 10.23 11.36
CA THR A 227 -30.70 11.01 10.22
C THR A 227 -31.54 10.19 9.23
N GLY A 228 -31.41 8.86 9.25
CA GLY A 228 -32.02 7.96 8.27
C GLY A 228 -31.37 8.01 6.88
N LEU A 229 -30.30 8.78 6.69
CA LEU A 229 -29.55 8.85 5.43
C LEU A 229 -28.52 7.72 5.34
N PRO A 230 -28.11 7.29 4.13
CA PRO A 230 -26.98 6.37 3.96
C PRO A 230 -25.73 6.89 4.68
N LEU A 231 -24.96 5.98 5.29
CA LEU A 231 -23.67 6.34 5.87
C LEU A 231 -22.67 6.73 4.76
N PRO A 232 -21.72 7.65 5.03
CA PRO A 232 -20.63 7.98 4.13
C PRO A 232 -19.88 6.73 3.66
N SER A 233 -19.42 6.74 2.40
CA SER A 233 -18.71 5.61 1.80
C SER A 233 -17.35 5.99 1.25
N TYR A 234 -16.41 5.04 1.33
CA TYR A 234 -15.14 5.07 0.62
C TYR A 234 -15.24 4.54 -0.81
N GLY A 235 -16.44 4.30 -1.35
CA GLY A 235 -16.64 3.60 -2.63
C GLY A 235 -16.84 2.09 -2.46
N GLY A 236 -16.97 1.39 -3.59
CA GLY A 236 -17.21 -0.04 -3.70
C GLY A 236 -15.99 -0.82 -4.20
N LEU A 237 -16.05 -2.15 -4.10
CA LEU A 237 -15.01 -3.05 -4.59
C LEU A 237 -15.63 -4.23 -5.33
N GLN A 238 -14.95 -4.76 -6.34
CA GLN A 238 -15.33 -6.05 -6.93
C GLN A 238 -14.14 -6.74 -7.58
N GLY A 239 -14.27 -8.04 -7.82
CA GLY A 239 -13.21 -8.80 -8.46
C GLY A 239 -13.63 -10.22 -8.79
N HIS A 240 -12.71 -10.90 -9.46
CA HIS A 240 -12.77 -12.33 -9.69
C HIS A 240 -11.38 -12.92 -9.51
N TYR A 241 -11.32 -14.23 -9.29
CA TYR A 241 -10.06 -14.97 -9.21
C TYR A 241 -10.23 -16.42 -9.65
N GLU A 242 -9.15 -16.99 -10.15
CA GLU A 242 -8.90 -18.41 -10.35
C GLU A 242 -7.49 -18.70 -9.82
N LEU A 243 -7.40 -19.57 -8.83
CA LEU A 243 -6.15 -19.86 -8.14
C LEU A 243 -6.02 -21.33 -7.78
N SER A 244 -4.77 -21.78 -7.65
CA SER A 244 -4.42 -23.09 -7.10
C SER A 244 -3.41 -22.90 -5.97
N SER A 245 -3.47 -23.77 -4.95
CA SER A 245 -2.58 -23.65 -3.80
C SER A 245 -2.28 -24.97 -3.10
N VAL A 246 -1.16 -24.98 -2.38
CA VAL A 246 -0.77 -26.03 -1.43
C VAL A 246 -0.39 -25.38 -0.12
N THR A 247 -0.95 -25.87 0.98
CA THR A 247 -0.66 -25.40 2.34
C THR A 247 -0.26 -26.58 3.21
N ASP A 248 0.94 -26.54 3.74
CA ASP A 248 1.44 -27.47 4.75
C ASP A 248 1.28 -26.84 6.14
N ILE A 249 0.60 -27.55 7.03
CA ILE A 249 0.32 -27.12 8.40
C ILE A 249 1.05 -28.06 9.36
N ARG A 250 1.86 -27.49 10.25
CA ARG A 250 2.64 -28.20 11.27
C ARG A 250 2.47 -27.52 12.63
N ALA A 251 2.71 -28.26 13.71
CA ALA A 251 2.83 -27.66 15.02
C ALA A 251 4.21 -27.00 15.22
N GLY A 252 4.26 -25.92 16.00
CA GLY A 252 5.48 -25.23 16.41
C GLY A 252 5.44 -23.73 16.14
N GLY A 253 5.56 -22.93 17.20
CA GLY A 253 5.72 -21.49 17.12
C GLY A 253 7.18 -21.09 16.93
N ARG A 254 7.47 -19.82 17.17
CA ARG A 254 8.84 -19.32 17.06
C ARG A 254 9.72 -19.86 18.18
N SER A 255 9.13 -19.96 19.34
CA SER A 255 9.58 -20.69 20.51
C SER A 255 8.39 -21.53 20.97
N GLY A 256 8.63 -22.73 21.50
CA GLY A 256 7.56 -23.50 22.16
C GLY A 256 6.44 -24.01 21.24
N GLU A 257 5.22 -23.91 21.76
CA GLU A 257 3.97 -24.31 21.10
C GLU A 257 3.56 -23.28 20.01
N GLY A 258 2.52 -23.57 19.24
CA GLY A 258 2.06 -22.69 18.14
C GLY A 258 1.83 -23.42 16.81
N LEU A 259 1.62 -22.65 15.74
CA LEU A 259 1.28 -23.13 14.40
C LEU A 259 2.35 -22.69 13.39
N ARG A 260 2.82 -23.62 12.56
CA ARG A 260 3.71 -23.34 11.42
C ARG A 260 3.02 -23.67 10.10
N LEU A 261 3.22 -22.79 9.13
CA LEU A 261 2.63 -22.83 7.81
C LEU A 261 3.71 -22.66 6.73
N ASP A 262 3.74 -23.57 5.78
CA ASP A 262 4.41 -23.37 4.49
C ASP A 262 3.32 -23.36 3.43
N HIS A 263 3.36 -22.40 2.50
CA HIS A 263 2.25 -22.19 1.56
C HIS A 263 2.75 -21.74 0.20
N GLU A 264 2.13 -22.26 -0.86
CA GLU A 264 2.39 -21.86 -2.24
C GLU A 264 1.07 -21.64 -2.95
N THR A 265 0.97 -20.54 -3.70
CA THR A 265 -0.20 -20.21 -4.52
C THR A 265 0.24 -19.82 -5.91
N THR A 266 -0.50 -20.29 -6.92
CA THR A 266 -0.47 -19.78 -8.29
C THR A 266 -1.79 -19.05 -8.59
N ILE A 267 -1.69 -17.82 -9.07
CA ILE A 267 -2.81 -17.01 -9.56
C ILE A 267 -2.86 -17.20 -11.08
N HIS A 268 -3.85 -17.95 -11.55
CA HIS A 268 -4.05 -18.22 -12.98
C HIS A 268 -4.67 -17.02 -13.68
N THR A 269 -5.64 -16.38 -13.02
CA THR A 269 -6.20 -15.10 -13.41
C THR A 269 -6.88 -14.44 -12.21
N ALA A 270 -6.83 -13.12 -12.12
CA ALA A 270 -7.65 -12.36 -11.19
C ALA A 270 -7.90 -10.95 -11.73
N SER A 271 -8.88 -10.28 -11.15
CA SER A 271 -9.09 -8.84 -11.35
C SER A 271 -9.53 -8.19 -10.05
N PHE A 272 -9.19 -6.91 -9.91
CA PHE A 272 -9.60 -6.08 -8.79
C PHE A 272 -10.07 -4.74 -9.32
N ILE A 273 -11.24 -4.29 -8.89
CA ILE A 273 -11.86 -3.06 -9.36
C ILE A 273 -12.34 -2.28 -8.14
N TYR A 274 -11.83 -1.06 -8.00
CA TYR A 274 -12.35 -0.05 -7.09
C TYR A 274 -13.38 0.81 -7.82
N LEU A 275 -14.52 1.08 -7.17
CA LEU A 275 -15.65 1.82 -7.72
C LEU A 275 -15.87 3.09 -6.90
N ASP A 276 -16.08 4.20 -7.59
CA ASP A 276 -16.30 5.51 -6.98
C ASP A 276 -17.20 6.35 -7.87
N ASP A 277 -18.38 6.70 -7.37
CA ASP A 277 -19.40 7.49 -8.09
C ASP A 277 -19.72 6.98 -9.51
N GLY A 278 -19.64 5.65 -9.70
CA GLY A 278 -19.87 4.98 -10.99
C GLY A 278 -18.67 4.95 -11.94
N ASN A 279 -17.54 5.53 -11.57
CA ASN A 279 -16.26 5.37 -12.25
C ASN A 279 -15.44 4.25 -11.60
N SER A 280 -14.41 3.75 -12.31
CA SER A 280 -13.61 2.64 -11.81
C SER A 280 -12.12 2.83 -11.98
N LEU A 281 -11.34 2.32 -11.02
CA LEU A 281 -9.93 2.00 -11.16
C LEU A 281 -9.82 0.47 -11.18
N ALA A 282 -9.37 -0.11 -12.29
CA ALA A 282 -9.37 -1.55 -12.51
C ALA A 282 -7.95 -2.09 -12.74
N LEU A 283 -7.61 -3.15 -12.02
CA LEU A 283 -6.45 -4.00 -12.24
C LEU A 283 -6.94 -5.28 -12.92
N ARG A 284 -6.57 -5.47 -14.19
CA ARG A 284 -7.02 -6.58 -15.04
C ARG A 284 -5.90 -7.59 -15.26
N ASP A 285 -6.31 -8.80 -15.62
CA ASP A 285 -5.43 -9.88 -16.06
C ASP A 285 -4.29 -10.15 -15.06
N ILE A 286 -4.63 -10.17 -13.77
CA ILE A 286 -3.67 -10.38 -12.70
C ILE A 286 -3.25 -11.85 -12.72
N THR A 287 -1.94 -12.10 -12.82
CA THR A 287 -1.36 -13.44 -12.78
C THR A 287 -0.13 -13.45 -11.89
N GLY A 288 0.32 -14.61 -11.45
CA GLY A 288 1.54 -14.70 -10.65
C GLY A 288 1.62 -15.92 -9.77
N ASP A 289 2.63 -15.93 -8.90
CA ASP A 289 2.87 -16.97 -7.93
C ASP A 289 3.52 -16.37 -6.69
N TYR A 290 3.26 -16.97 -5.53
CA TYR A 290 4.04 -16.67 -4.33
C TYR A 290 4.18 -17.90 -3.44
N ARG A 291 5.29 -17.92 -2.70
CA ARG A 291 5.60 -18.94 -1.70
C ARG A 291 5.92 -18.28 -0.37
N ILE A 292 5.22 -18.71 0.66
CA ILE A 292 5.47 -18.45 2.07
C ILE A 292 6.22 -19.66 2.62
N HIS A 293 7.39 -19.40 3.21
CA HIS A 293 8.15 -20.41 3.93
C HIS A 293 8.20 -20.03 5.41
N ASP A 294 7.82 -21.00 6.26
CA ASP A 294 7.97 -20.92 7.71
C ASP A 294 7.25 -19.71 8.32
N LEU A 295 5.98 -19.51 7.95
CA LEU A 295 5.08 -18.59 8.65
C LEU A 295 4.65 -19.23 9.97
N ARG A 296 4.84 -18.54 11.08
CA ARG A 296 4.53 -19.02 12.42
C ARG A 296 3.54 -18.09 13.09
N LEU A 297 2.51 -18.68 13.68
CA LEU A 297 1.51 -18.02 14.53
C LEU A 297 1.66 -18.54 15.97
N ASP A 298 1.77 -17.63 16.91
CA ASP A 298 2.15 -17.90 18.31
C ASP A 298 1.58 -16.79 19.22
N VAL A 299 1.31 -17.08 20.51
CA VAL A 299 0.97 -16.06 21.51
C VAL A 299 2.21 -15.82 22.38
N SER A 300 2.93 -14.75 22.09
CA SER A 300 4.26 -14.50 22.63
C SER A 300 4.41 -13.05 23.09
N GLU A 301 5.65 -12.61 23.27
CA GLU A 301 6.00 -11.21 23.52
C GLU A 301 6.76 -10.63 22.32
N ASP A 302 6.57 -9.35 22.06
CA ASP A 302 7.39 -8.62 21.09
C ASP A 302 8.83 -8.38 21.61
N TRP A 303 9.69 -7.79 20.79
CA TRP A 303 11.08 -7.47 21.17
C TRP A 303 11.21 -6.44 22.31
N ARG A 304 10.10 -5.83 22.77
CA ARG A 304 10.03 -4.95 23.95
C ARG A 304 9.42 -5.64 25.18
N GLY A 305 9.09 -6.93 25.09
CA GLY A 305 8.47 -7.70 26.18
C GLY A 305 6.97 -7.41 26.37
N ARG A 306 6.28 -6.90 25.33
CA ARG A 306 4.84 -6.66 25.38
C ARG A 306 4.10 -7.90 24.87
N PRO A 307 3.07 -8.41 25.59
CA PRO A 307 2.26 -9.53 25.12
C PRO A 307 1.66 -9.25 23.74
N ALA A 308 1.65 -10.24 22.86
CA ALA A 308 1.19 -10.11 21.48
C ALA A 308 0.71 -11.46 20.90
N VAL A 309 -0.08 -11.39 19.84
CA VAL A 309 -0.15 -12.48 18.87
C VAL A 309 0.94 -12.25 17.84
N ALA A 310 1.92 -13.16 17.77
CA ALA A 310 3.07 -13.07 16.90
C ALA A 310 2.81 -13.78 15.57
N LEU A 311 3.10 -13.07 14.48
CA LEU A 311 3.17 -13.57 13.12
C LEU A 311 4.61 -13.38 12.65
N THR A 312 5.36 -14.47 12.51
CA THR A 312 6.78 -14.40 12.12
C THR A 312 7.03 -15.24 10.89
N LEU A 313 7.85 -14.72 9.97
CA LEU A 313 8.01 -15.27 8.64
C LEU A 313 9.48 -15.59 8.39
N GLY A 314 9.79 -16.83 8.00
CA GLY A 314 11.13 -17.22 7.58
C GLY A 314 11.51 -16.71 6.18
N GLY A 315 10.57 -16.72 5.24
CA GLY A 315 10.73 -16.08 3.94
C GLY A 315 9.45 -15.99 3.12
N LEU A 316 9.34 -14.97 2.27
CA LEU A 316 8.25 -14.80 1.31
C LEU A 316 8.83 -14.35 -0.02
N GLN A 317 8.52 -15.08 -1.09
CA GLN A 317 8.95 -14.73 -2.43
C GLN A 317 7.82 -14.90 -3.44
N GLY A 318 7.87 -14.16 -4.53
CA GLY A 318 6.87 -14.31 -5.58
C GLY A 318 7.04 -13.33 -6.72
N ASN A 319 6.16 -13.51 -7.71
CA ASN A 319 5.99 -12.64 -8.86
C ASN A 319 4.52 -12.31 -9.03
N LEU A 320 4.22 -11.06 -9.35
CA LEU A 320 2.88 -10.55 -9.65
C LEU A 320 2.93 -9.79 -10.96
N ASN A 321 2.05 -10.12 -11.90
CA ASN A 321 1.84 -9.40 -13.14
C ASN A 321 0.41 -8.85 -13.16
N ILE A 322 0.26 -7.58 -13.54
CA ILE A 322 -1.00 -6.92 -13.82
C ILE A 322 -0.96 -6.54 -15.29
N GLY A 323 -1.80 -7.18 -16.11
CA GLY A 323 -1.80 -6.98 -17.56
C GLY A 323 -2.31 -5.62 -18.01
N SER A 324 -3.20 -4.97 -17.24
CA SER A 324 -3.68 -3.61 -17.54
C SER A 324 -4.14 -2.89 -16.27
N VAL A 325 -3.77 -1.61 -16.15
CA VAL A 325 -4.25 -0.68 -15.12
C VAL A 325 -5.14 0.36 -15.77
N GLU A 326 -6.45 0.23 -15.63
CA GLU A 326 -7.45 1.07 -16.30
C GLU A 326 -8.10 2.04 -15.34
N VAL A 327 -8.46 3.24 -15.82
CA VAL A 327 -9.17 4.24 -15.01
C VAL A 327 -10.28 4.96 -15.79
N GLY A 328 -11.31 5.35 -15.05
CA GLY A 328 -12.44 6.13 -15.56
C GLY A 328 -13.43 5.29 -16.35
N SER A 329 -14.24 5.94 -17.17
CA SER A 329 -15.33 5.30 -17.93
C SER A 329 -14.93 4.80 -19.32
N SER A 330 -13.74 5.23 -19.80
CA SER A 330 -13.33 5.10 -21.20
C SER A 330 -12.46 3.86 -21.49
N GLY A 331 -12.14 3.05 -20.48
CA GLY A 331 -11.30 1.85 -20.62
C GLY A 331 -9.86 2.15 -21.04
N ARG A 332 -9.37 3.37 -20.79
CA ARG A 332 -7.98 3.74 -21.08
C ARG A 332 -7.05 3.15 -20.03
N SER A 333 -5.89 2.67 -20.48
CA SER A 333 -4.89 2.03 -19.63
C SER A 333 -3.70 2.94 -19.37
N PHE A 334 -3.16 2.88 -18.17
CA PHE A 334 -1.82 3.38 -17.86
C PHE A 334 -0.73 2.42 -18.37
N GLY A 335 -1.07 1.21 -18.79
CA GLY A 335 -0.14 0.13 -19.15
C GLY A 335 -0.20 -1.03 -18.15
N SER A 336 0.88 -1.81 -18.10
CA SER A 336 1.00 -3.01 -17.26
C SER A 336 2.11 -2.87 -16.20
N LEU A 337 1.98 -3.62 -15.11
CA LEU A 337 2.91 -3.64 -14.00
C LEU A 337 3.37 -5.07 -13.71
N ASN A 338 4.65 -5.25 -13.38
CA ASN A 338 5.15 -6.52 -12.88
C ASN A 338 6.03 -6.28 -11.66
N LEU A 339 5.86 -7.10 -10.62
CA LEU A 339 6.62 -7.05 -9.39
C LEU A 339 7.20 -8.44 -9.11
N SER A 340 8.51 -8.53 -8.88
CA SER A 340 9.13 -9.67 -8.22
C SER A 340 9.63 -9.25 -6.84
N PHE A 341 9.54 -10.12 -5.84
CA PHE A 341 9.97 -9.80 -4.48
C PHE A 341 10.54 -10.99 -3.72
N LEU A 342 11.41 -10.70 -2.77
CA LEU A 342 11.99 -11.62 -1.81
C LEU A 342 12.14 -10.93 -0.45
N LEU A 343 11.35 -11.37 0.52
CA LEU A 343 11.48 -11.02 1.93
C LEU A 343 12.24 -12.14 2.65
N GLU A 344 13.37 -11.80 3.25
CA GLU A 344 14.22 -12.70 4.03
C GLU A 344 14.99 -11.89 5.07
N ASP A 345 15.46 -12.55 6.12
CA ASP A 345 16.32 -11.93 7.13
C ASP A 345 17.59 -11.34 6.51
N GLN A 346 17.89 -10.08 6.84
CA GLN A 346 19.09 -9.39 6.35
C GLN A 346 19.72 -8.51 7.44
N VAL A 347 21.02 -8.30 7.34
CA VAL A 347 21.75 -7.37 8.19
C VAL A 347 21.92 -6.04 7.47
N PHE A 348 21.35 -4.97 8.03
CA PHE A 348 21.53 -3.60 7.56
C PHE A 348 22.15 -2.75 8.68
N ASN A 349 23.22 -2.01 8.37
CA ASN A 349 23.93 -1.14 9.32
C ASN A 349 24.31 -1.85 10.66
N GLY A 350 24.61 -3.16 10.60
CA GLY A 350 24.97 -3.96 11.77
C GLY A 350 23.80 -4.49 12.62
N ARG A 351 22.55 -4.17 12.24
CA ARG A 351 21.32 -4.71 12.84
C ARG A 351 20.73 -5.79 11.94
N THR A 352 20.26 -6.88 12.54
CA THR A 352 19.45 -7.89 11.81
C THR A 352 18.01 -7.41 11.77
N TYR A 353 17.43 -7.37 10.58
CA TYR A 353 15.99 -7.17 10.37
C TYR A 353 15.39 -8.47 9.91
N ARG A 354 14.23 -8.78 10.47
CA ARG A 354 13.43 -9.97 10.19
C ARG A 354 12.06 -9.58 9.71
N ASN A 355 11.23 -10.55 9.34
CA ASN A 355 9.86 -10.31 8.90
C ASN A 355 8.88 -10.75 9.98
N GLU A 356 8.43 -9.79 10.80
CA GLU A 356 7.72 -10.04 12.04
C GLU A 356 6.63 -9.00 12.29
N LEU A 357 5.47 -9.49 12.71
CA LEU A 357 4.31 -8.68 13.05
C LEU A 357 3.73 -9.17 14.37
N TYR A 358 3.68 -8.29 15.37
CA TYR A 358 3.13 -8.58 16.68
C TYR A 358 1.85 -7.76 16.89
N LEU A 359 0.71 -8.44 16.95
CA LEU A 359 -0.60 -7.82 17.13
C LEU A 359 -0.92 -7.63 18.61
N GLN A 360 -1.29 -6.42 18.99
CA GLN A 360 -1.49 -5.97 20.36
C GLN A 360 -2.75 -5.13 20.50
N GLY A 361 -3.34 -5.17 21.70
CA GLY A 361 -4.41 -4.24 22.07
C GLY A 361 -3.87 -2.87 22.42
N GLY A 362 -4.71 -1.85 22.20
CA GLY A 362 -4.37 -0.44 22.42
C GLY A 362 -3.83 0.22 21.16
N GLY A 363 -4.59 1.16 20.60
CA GLY A 363 -4.13 2.03 19.51
C GLY A 363 -3.53 3.32 20.05
N HIS A 364 -3.87 4.46 19.43
CA HIS A 364 -3.48 5.77 19.94
C HIS A 364 -4.00 5.97 21.38
N PRO A 365 -3.15 6.34 22.36
CA PRO A 365 -3.53 6.44 23.78
C PRO A 365 -4.73 7.36 24.03
N ASP A 366 -4.79 8.47 23.31
CA ASP A 366 -5.90 9.43 23.41
C ASP A 366 -7.14 9.04 22.63
N ALA A 367 -7.19 7.92 21.89
CA ALA A 367 -8.39 7.48 21.14
C ALA A 367 -9.31 6.58 21.97
N GLY A 368 -8.78 5.88 22.97
CA GLY A 368 -9.55 5.13 23.96
C GLY A 368 -8.90 3.79 24.31
N PRO A 369 -9.58 2.96 25.13
CA PRO A 369 -9.04 1.67 25.52
C PRO A 369 -8.99 0.65 24.37
N GLN A 370 -9.71 0.88 23.27
CA GLN A 370 -9.71 0.01 22.10
C GLN A 370 -8.89 0.59 20.94
N GLY A 371 -8.21 -0.30 20.22
CA GLY A 371 -7.47 -0.03 18.99
C GLY A 371 -6.42 -1.11 18.77
N LEU A 372 -6.01 -1.31 17.53
CA LEU A 372 -4.98 -2.28 17.20
C LEU A 372 -3.61 -1.58 17.23
N ARG A 373 -2.63 -2.18 17.91
CA ARG A 373 -1.21 -1.86 17.72
C ARG A 373 -0.51 -3.04 17.07
N MET A 374 0.40 -2.72 16.17
CA MET A 374 1.22 -3.65 15.44
C MET A 374 2.67 -3.26 15.69
N ALA A 375 3.41 -4.08 16.44
CA ALA A 375 4.86 -3.97 16.43
C ALA A 375 5.35 -4.68 15.17
N THR A 376 5.90 -3.91 14.23
CA THR A 376 6.31 -4.40 12.91
C THR A 376 7.83 -4.38 12.76
N GLU A 377 8.40 -5.43 12.17
CA GLU A 377 9.76 -5.46 11.63
C GLU A 377 9.69 -6.11 10.25
N TRP A 378 10.38 -5.54 9.25
CA TRP A 378 10.43 -6.12 7.91
C TRP A 378 11.83 -6.02 7.30
N SER A 379 12.09 -6.95 6.37
CA SER A 379 13.30 -7.02 5.57
C SER A 379 12.96 -7.53 4.17
N LEU A 380 12.86 -6.59 3.24
CA LEU A 380 12.80 -6.82 1.80
C LEU A 380 14.22 -6.86 1.26
N ARG A 381 14.68 -8.07 0.93
CA ARG A 381 16.04 -8.35 0.48
C ARG A 381 16.27 -7.97 -0.97
N LEU A 382 15.27 -8.18 -1.82
CA LEU A 382 15.33 -7.87 -3.24
C LEU A 382 13.92 -7.74 -3.82
N ALA A 383 13.71 -6.73 -4.65
CA ALA A 383 12.55 -6.64 -5.53
C ALA A 383 12.89 -5.91 -6.82
N ASP A 384 12.24 -6.30 -7.92
CA ASP A 384 12.21 -5.53 -9.16
C ASP A 384 10.76 -5.15 -9.46
N LEU A 385 10.51 -3.86 -9.71
CA LEU A 385 9.24 -3.36 -10.20
C LEU A 385 9.41 -2.92 -11.64
N SER A 386 8.56 -3.38 -12.56
CA SER A 386 8.59 -2.93 -13.93
C SER A 386 7.25 -2.38 -14.40
N TYR A 387 7.36 -1.31 -15.19
CA TYR A 387 6.26 -0.62 -15.83
C TYR A 387 6.42 -0.77 -17.33
N THR A 388 5.38 -1.25 -18.01
CA THR A 388 5.38 -1.41 -19.47
C THR A 388 4.19 -0.69 -20.06
N GLU A 389 4.45 0.17 -21.03
CA GLU A 389 3.44 0.91 -21.78
C GLU A 389 3.79 0.86 -23.27
N ASP A 390 2.80 0.66 -24.13
CA ASP A 390 2.94 0.52 -25.58
C ASP A 390 4.03 -0.51 -25.99
N GLY A 391 4.21 -1.54 -25.16
CA GLY A 391 5.22 -2.60 -25.31
C GLY A 391 6.64 -2.23 -24.88
N ASN A 392 6.87 -1.01 -24.39
CA ASN A 392 8.16 -0.49 -23.94
C ASN A 392 8.25 -0.56 -22.41
N ARG A 393 9.31 -1.18 -21.89
CA ARG A 393 9.44 -1.53 -20.47
C ARG A 393 10.57 -0.77 -19.77
N VAL A 394 10.30 -0.32 -18.55
CA VAL A 394 11.28 0.20 -17.59
C VAL A 394 11.22 -0.65 -16.32
N ILE A 395 12.38 -0.95 -15.73
CA ILE A 395 12.51 -1.77 -14.52
C ILE A 395 13.26 -0.97 -13.45
N PHE A 396 12.62 -0.76 -12.31
CA PHE A 396 13.23 -0.31 -11.07
C PHE A 396 13.88 -1.51 -10.41
N SER A 397 15.20 -1.58 -10.48
CA SER A 397 15.93 -2.80 -10.17
C SER A 397 16.60 -2.77 -8.81
N GLY A 398 16.53 -3.91 -8.13
CA GLY A 398 17.22 -4.18 -6.88
C GLY A 398 16.71 -3.34 -5.72
N LEU A 399 15.40 -3.13 -5.60
CA LEU A 399 14.82 -2.47 -4.43
C LEU A 399 15.08 -3.31 -3.17
N GLN A 400 15.63 -2.66 -2.16
CA GLN A 400 15.77 -3.16 -0.80
C GLN A 400 15.02 -2.25 0.15
N SER A 401 14.41 -2.81 1.18
CA SER A 401 13.78 -2.04 2.27
C SER A 401 13.87 -2.80 3.59
N TRP A 402 14.01 -2.05 4.67
CA TRP A 402 14.04 -2.58 6.02
C TRP A 402 13.40 -1.58 6.97
N GLY A 403 12.93 -2.06 8.11
CA GLY A 403 12.48 -1.16 9.16
C GLY A 403 11.88 -1.87 10.34
N SER A 404 11.65 -1.11 11.41
CA SER A 404 10.97 -1.57 12.61
C SER A 404 10.27 -0.42 13.32
N GLY A 405 9.11 -0.68 13.92
CA GLY A 405 8.41 0.31 14.73
C GLY A 405 6.98 -0.09 15.05
N ASP A 406 6.28 0.79 15.74
CA ASP A 406 4.88 0.58 16.10
C ASP A 406 3.96 1.30 15.10
N VAL A 407 2.96 0.56 14.60
CA VAL A 407 1.85 1.11 13.82
C VAL A 407 0.57 0.93 14.62
N THR A 408 -0.24 1.98 14.74
CA THR A 408 -1.53 1.92 15.45
C THR A 408 -2.69 2.12 14.49
N VAL A 409 -3.82 1.46 14.76
CA VAL A 409 -5.05 1.56 13.97
C VAL A 409 -6.23 1.82 14.91
N ASN A 410 -6.97 2.87 14.63
CA ASN A 410 -8.20 3.23 15.34
C ASN A 410 -9.26 3.68 14.34
N VAL A 411 -10.53 3.41 14.63
CA VAL A 411 -11.64 4.14 14.01
C VAL A 411 -11.98 5.34 14.90
N THR A 412 -11.71 6.54 14.40
CA THR A 412 -11.84 7.80 15.15
C THR A 412 -12.96 8.65 14.58
N ARG A 413 -13.40 9.64 15.37
CA ARG A 413 -14.34 10.67 14.95
C ARG A 413 -13.68 12.05 15.06
N ASN A 414 -14.19 13.03 14.34
CA ASN A 414 -13.66 14.38 14.35
C ASN A 414 -13.93 15.07 15.69
N GLU A 415 -12.89 15.16 16.52
CA GLU A 415 -12.95 15.80 17.84
C GLU A 415 -11.53 16.21 18.31
N VAL A 416 -11.45 16.97 19.38
CA VAL A 416 -10.20 17.18 20.13
C VAL A 416 -10.35 16.50 21.48
N ARG A 417 -9.41 15.61 21.81
CA ARG A 417 -9.42 14.85 23.05
C ARG A 417 -8.01 14.77 23.64
N ASN A 418 -7.85 15.19 24.89
CA ASN A 418 -6.55 15.30 25.56
C ASN A 418 -5.51 16.06 24.71
N ASP A 419 -5.90 17.20 24.12
CA ASP A 419 -5.09 18.01 23.20
C ASP A 419 -4.70 17.34 21.87
N THR A 420 -5.06 16.08 21.65
CA THR A 420 -4.93 15.40 20.36
C THR A 420 -6.12 15.72 19.45
N ARG A 421 -5.84 16.15 18.21
CA ARG A 421 -6.85 16.30 17.16
C ARG A 421 -7.10 14.97 16.45
N PHE A 422 -8.36 14.56 16.41
CA PHE A 422 -8.84 13.43 15.62
C PHE A 422 -9.70 13.91 14.45
N TYR A 423 -9.79 13.06 13.43
CA TYR A 423 -10.61 13.24 12.25
C TYR A 423 -11.55 12.03 12.10
N ASP A 424 -12.64 12.21 11.37
CA ASP A 424 -13.55 11.12 11.04
C ASP A 424 -12.83 10.10 10.14
N GLY A 425 -12.84 8.82 10.52
CA GLY A 425 -12.36 7.73 9.66
C GLY A 425 -11.44 6.73 10.34
N LEU A 426 -10.71 5.97 9.51
CA LEU A 426 -9.67 5.03 9.92
C LEU A 426 -8.36 5.79 10.11
N ARG A 427 -7.91 5.94 11.36
CA ARG A 427 -6.61 6.53 11.72
C ARG A 427 -5.55 5.44 11.77
N ILE A 428 -4.46 5.68 11.05
CA ILE A 428 -3.22 4.90 11.07
C ILE A 428 -2.13 5.79 11.68
N GLY A 429 -1.61 5.41 12.85
CA GLY A 429 -0.52 6.12 13.53
C GLY A 429 0.81 5.42 13.37
N PHE A 430 1.90 6.19 13.38
CA PHE A 430 3.28 5.72 13.35
C PHE A 430 3.98 6.21 14.62
N GLU A 431 4.61 5.29 15.35
CA GLU A 431 5.27 5.57 16.63
C GLU A 431 6.70 4.98 16.61
N GLY A 432 7.69 5.86 16.48
CA GLY A 432 9.12 5.51 16.48
C GLY A 432 9.49 4.53 15.38
N LEU A 433 8.97 4.73 14.17
CA LEU A 433 9.25 3.87 13.03
C LEU A 433 10.63 4.23 12.44
N GLU A 434 11.60 3.35 12.62
CA GLU A 434 12.92 3.47 12.00
C GLU A 434 12.94 2.64 10.71
N ALA A 435 13.15 3.25 9.56
CA ALA A 435 13.09 2.56 8.28
C ALA A 435 14.13 3.07 7.28
N GLY A 436 14.41 2.24 6.28
CA GLY A 436 15.20 2.62 5.13
C GLY A 436 14.83 1.85 3.87
N TYR A 437 15.16 2.43 2.72
CA TYR A 437 15.14 1.75 1.44
C TYR A 437 16.24 2.26 0.52
N ARG A 438 16.58 1.45 -0.49
CA ARG A 438 17.46 1.84 -1.60
C ARG A 438 17.17 1.02 -2.85
N ILE A 439 17.48 1.58 -4.02
CA ILE A 439 17.44 0.88 -5.31
C ILE A 439 18.84 0.77 -5.90
N ASN A 440 19.04 -0.22 -6.76
CA ASN A 440 20.30 -0.37 -7.47
C ASN A 440 20.36 0.53 -8.72
N GLY A 441 19.21 0.74 -9.36
CA GLY A 441 19.07 1.68 -10.48
C GLY A 441 17.88 1.35 -11.39
N LEU A 442 17.92 1.88 -12.61
CA LEU A 442 16.91 1.61 -13.64
C LEU A 442 17.48 0.71 -14.75
N ARG A 443 16.68 -0.22 -15.26
CA ARG A 443 16.93 -0.93 -16.53
C ARG A 443 15.82 -0.60 -17.51
N VAL A 444 16.12 -0.68 -18.80
CA VAL A 444 15.14 -0.38 -19.85
C VAL A 444 15.15 -1.49 -20.89
N GLY A 445 13.97 -1.97 -21.27
CA GLY A 445 13.77 -3.13 -22.13
C GLY A 445 13.68 -4.43 -21.34
N SER A 446 14.69 -5.29 -21.46
CA SER A 446 14.71 -6.64 -20.86
C SER A 446 15.31 -6.67 -19.46
N ASP A 447 15.04 -7.74 -18.71
CA ASP A 447 15.62 -7.97 -17.38
C ASP A 447 17.16 -8.07 -17.41
N ASP A 448 17.72 -8.56 -18.51
CA ASP A 448 19.18 -8.65 -18.73
C ASP A 448 19.83 -7.32 -19.18
N ALA A 449 19.07 -6.24 -19.35
CA ALA A 449 19.62 -4.96 -19.77
C ALA A 449 20.53 -4.37 -18.68
N PRO A 450 21.68 -3.75 -19.00
CA PRO A 450 22.55 -3.16 -17.99
C PRO A 450 21.82 -2.10 -17.17
N LEU A 451 22.23 -1.91 -15.91
CA LEU A 451 21.79 -0.76 -15.12
C LEU A 451 22.21 0.52 -15.82
N GLN A 452 21.31 1.49 -15.79
CA GLN A 452 21.51 2.77 -16.42
C GLN A 452 21.50 3.89 -15.38
N GLY A 453 22.22 4.98 -15.67
CA GLY A 453 22.03 6.24 -14.97
C GLY A 453 20.64 6.83 -15.24
N GLY A 454 20.28 7.92 -14.56
CA GLY A 454 18.97 8.56 -14.72
C GLY A 454 18.01 8.32 -13.55
N THR A 455 18.47 7.74 -12.44
CA THR A 455 17.69 7.70 -11.19
C THR A 455 17.32 9.10 -10.68
N GLU A 456 18.04 10.14 -11.13
CA GLU A 456 17.74 11.54 -10.85
C GLU A 456 16.41 11.98 -11.46
N LEU A 457 15.93 11.32 -12.53
CA LEU A 457 14.61 11.57 -13.09
C LEU A 457 13.50 11.19 -12.10
N LEU A 458 13.76 10.27 -11.18
CA LEU A 458 12.82 9.85 -10.14
C LEU A 458 12.59 10.96 -9.11
N LEU A 459 13.52 11.90 -8.95
CA LEU A 459 13.35 13.05 -8.06
C LEU A 459 12.22 13.96 -8.51
N ALA A 460 11.98 14.06 -9.83
CA ALA A 460 10.83 14.80 -10.35
C ALA A 460 9.50 14.18 -9.91
N LEU A 461 9.51 12.87 -9.61
CA LEU A 461 8.40 12.11 -9.05
C LEU A 461 8.43 12.06 -7.51
N GLY A 462 9.38 12.75 -6.87
CA GLY A 462 9.54 12.76 -5.41
C GLY A 462 10.18 11.51 -4.81
N PHE A 463 10.75 10.63 -5.64
CA PHE A 463 11.39 9.39 -5.20
C PHE A 463 12.91 9.57 -5.11
N TYR A 464 13.48 9.24 -3.94
CA TYR A 464 14.91 9.30 -3.67
C TYR A 464 15.53 7.92 -3.90
N PRO A 465 16.68 7.76 -4.59
CA PRO A 465 17.27 6.45 -4.84
C PRO A 465 17.62 5.66 -3.57
N ALA A 466 17.82 6.35 -2.45
CA ALA A 466 17.96 5.76 -1.13
C ALA A 466 17.46 6.74 -0.07
N TYR A 467 16.81 6.24 0.97
CA TYR A 467 16.34 7.05 2.07
C TYR A 467 16.30 6.25 3.37
N GLU A 468 16.92 6.77 4.42
CA GLU A 468 16.80 6.28 5.80
C GLU A 468 16.15 7.36 6.66
N PHE A 469 15.25 6.99 7.57
CA PHE A 469 14.49 7.94 8.37
C PHE A 469 13.88 7.34 9.64
N GLU A 470 13.61 8.20 10.61
CA GLU A 470 12.66 7.94 11.70
C GLU A 470 11.33 8.63 11.40
N LEU A 471 10.20 7.95 11.59
CA LEU A 471 8.85 8.46 11.32
C LEU A 471 7.96 8.38 12.58
N ASP A 472 7.34 9.50 12.89
CA ASP A 472 6.19 9.61 13.79
C ASP A 472 5.04 10.33 13.09
N GLY A 473 3.80 10.10 13.54
CA GLY A 473 2.65 10.88 13.10
C GLY A 473 1.44 10.02 12.80
N HIS A 474 0.58 10.47 11.89
CA HIS A 474 -0.59 9.73 11.46
C HIS A 474 -1.09 10.10 10.07
N ILE A 475 -1.89 9.20 9.52
CA ILE A 475 -2.79 9.42 8.40
C ILE A 475 -4.19 8.99 8.85
N THR A 476 -5.21 9.80 8.60
CA THR A 476 -6.61 9.43 8.81
C THR A 476 -7.34 9.44 7.48
N LEU A 477 -7.91 8.27 7.16
CA LEU A 477 -8.68 7.99 5.96
C LEU A 477 -10.18 8.11 6.30
N GLY A 478 -10.81 9.21 5.90
CA GLY A 478 -12.24 9.48 6.02
C GLY A 478 -13.01 9.08 4.76
N ALA A 479 -14.28 8.69 4.94
CA ALA A 479 -15.17 8.36 3.84
C ALA A 479 -15.70 9.62 3.14
N GLY A 480 -15.84 9.56 1.82
CA GLY A 480 -16.26 10.65 0.95
C GLY A 480 -15.08 11.44 0.37
N GLY A 481 -15.16 11.83 -0.89
CA GLY A 481 -14.18 12.62 -1.60
C GLY A 481 -14.64 14.07 -1.85
N ALA A 482 -14.26 14.65 -2.98
CA ALA A 482 -14.63 16.04 -3.32
C ALA A 482 -16.15 16.22 -3.43
N SER A 483 -16.83 15.17 -3.87
CA SER A 483 -18.28 15.01 -3.85
C SER A 483 -18.60 13.51 -3.82
N GLY A 484 -19.68 13.09 -3.15
CA GLY A 484 -20.13 11.70 -3.23
C GLY A 484 -19.27 10.71 -2.43
N GLU A 485 -18.96 9.58 -3.05
CA GLU A 485 -18.05 8.55 -2.54
C GLU A 485 -16.58 9.01 -2.66
N GLY A 486 -15.62 8.10 -2.46
CA GLY A 486 -14.20 8.45 -2.49
C GLY A 486 -13.57 8.61 -1.10
N LEU A 487 -12.38 9.18 -1.06
CA LEU A 487 -11.54 9.19 0.14
C LEU A 487 -11.15 10.61 0.55
N THR A 488 -11.31 10.93 1.83
CA THR A 488 -10.74 12.13 2.45
C THR A 488 -9.53 11.75 3.30
N ILE A 489 -8.47 12.55 3.28
CA ILE A 489 -7.20 12.29 3.94
C ILE A 489 -6.82 13.51 4.78
N ASN A 490 -6.55 13.25 6.05
CA ASN A 490 -5.95 14.19 6.98
C ASN A 490 -4.67 13.57 7.55
N SER A 491 -3.56 14.31 7.57
CA SER A 491 -2.28 13.74 7.98
C SER A 491 -1.38 14.76 8.65
N ASP A 492 -0.66 14.29 9.67
CA ASP A 492 0.44 14.98 10.33
C ASP A 492 1.62 14.02 10.38
N ILE A 493 2.74 14.37 9.75
CA ILE A 493 3.91 13.51 9.60
C ILE A 493 5.15 14.26 10.06
N GLN A 494 5.91 13.61 10.93
CA GLN A 494 7.21 14.07 11.37
C GLN A 494 8.27 13.03 10.99
N ILE A 495 9.26 13.45 10.23
CA ILE A 495 10.45 12.68 9.94
C ILE A 495 11.65 13.31 10.65
N ARG A 496 12.48 12.47 11.27
CA ARG A 496 13.73 12.87 11.93
C ARG A 496 14.90 12.01 11.45
N GLU A 497 16.10 12.53 11.70
CA GLU A 497 17.38 11.89 11.37
C GLU A 497 17.46 11.36 9.92
N GLY A 498 16.77 12.06 9.01
CA GLY A 498 16.64 11.62 7.62
C GLY A 498 17.96 11.71 6.85
N LYS A 499 18.24 10.68 6.06
CA LYS A 499 19.35 10.61 5.10
C LYS A 499 18.83 10.19 3.73
N ALA A 500 18.61 11.15 2.83
CA ALA A 500 18.08 10.90 1.50
C ALA A 500 19.15 11.12 0.41
N ALA A 501 19.35 10.15 -0.47
CA ALA A 501 20.15 10.35 -1.68
C ALA A 501 19.33 11.14 -2.69
N VAL A 502 19.88 12.27 -3.16
CA VAL A 502 19.36 12.97 -4.35
C VAL A 502 19.90 12.27 -5.60
N ILE A 503 21.19 11.93 -5.57
CA ILE A 503 21.89 11.18 -6.61
C ILE A 503 22.71 10.12 -5.90
N ALA A 504 22.63 8.86 -6.33
CA ALA A 504 23.45 7.80 -5.78
C ALA A 504 23.87 6.82 -6.88
N ALA A 505 25.13 6.39 -6.81
CA ALA A 505 25.61 5.22 -7.53
C ALA A 505 24.86 3.94 -7.07
N PRO A 506 24.85 2.87 -7.90
CA PRO A 506 24.36 1.56 -7.50
C PRO A 506 24.97 1.11 -6.17
N TYR A 507 24.19 0.43 -5.34
CA TYR A 507 24.72 -0.17 -4.12
C TYR A 507 25.36 -1.53 -4.37
N ASP A 508 25.13 -2.17 -5.51
CA ASP A 508 25.79 -3.42 -5.92
C ASP A 508 26.09 -3.39 -7.43
N GLU A 509 27.38 -3.42 -7.78
CA GLU A 509 27.87 -3.42 -9.16
C GLU A 509 28.17 -4.85 -9.68
N GLY A 510 27.70 -5.89 -8.99
CA GLY A 510 27.92 -7.30 -9.31
C GLY A 510 29.09 -7.95 -8.57
N ASN A 511 29.76 -7.22 -7.68
CA ASN A 511 30.82 -7.72 -6.80
C ASN A 511 30.42 -7.69 -5.30
N GLY A 512 29.13 -7.51 -5.03
CA GLY A 512 28.57 -7.36 -3.68
C GLY A 512 28.34 -5.91 -3.30
N GLU A 513 27.66 -5.72 -2.16
CA GLU A 513 27.20 -4.40 -1.72
C GLU A 513 28.35 -3.45 -1.35
N ILE A 514 28.24 -2.20 -1.80
CA ILE A 514 29.17 -1.10 -1.56
C ILE A 514 28.44 0.12 -0.98
N ALA A 515 29.19 1.00 -0.31
CA ALA A 515 28.67 2.27 0.16
C ALA A 515 28.34 3.19 -1.04
N GLN A 516 27.07 3.60 -1.14
CA GLN A 516 26.60 4.48 -2.20
C GLN A 516 27.22 5.88 -2.08
N LYS A 517 27.75 6.38 -3.21
CA LYS A 517 28.32 7.71 -3.34
C LYS A 517 27.44 8.58 -4.23
N GLY A 518 27.34 9.86 -3.92
CA GLY A 518 26.63 10.85 -4.73
C GLY A 518 26.31 12.13 -3.96
N LEU A 519 25.11 12.66 -4.15
CA LEU A 519 24.61 13.86 -3.49
C LEU A 519 23.56 13.47 -2.45
N TRP A 520 23.78 13.81 -1.19
CA TRP A 520 22.95 13.38 -0.06
C TRP A 520 22.40 14.56 0.73
N LEU A 521 21.16 14.44 1.19
CA LEU A 521 20.54 15.29 2.20
C LEU A 521 20.63 14.53 3.52
N THR A 522 21.26 15.12 4.54
CA THR A 522 21.55 14.45 5.81
C THR A 522 21.21 15.36 6.99
N GLU A 523 20.98 14.74 8.15
CA GLU A 523 20.44 15.43 9.34
C GLU A 523 19.12 16.14 8.96
N MET A 524 18.29 15.45 8.19
CA MET A 524 17.04 16.00 7.69
C MET A 524 15.93 15.82 8.72
N SER A 525 15.24 16.90 9.04
CA SER A 525 13.93 16.85 9.66
C SER A 525 12.87 17.33 8.69
N TYR A 526 11.71 16.69 8.72
CA TYR A 526 10.55 17.09 7.93
C TYR A 526 9.32 17.07 8.82
N ASP A 527 8.52 18.11 8.72
CA ASP A 527 7.26 18.27 9.41
C ASP A 527 6.23 18.67 8.35
N GLY A 528 5.19 17.86 8.19
CA GLY A 528 4.23 17.97 7.09
C GLY A 528 2.82 17.75 7.54
N HIS A 529 1.92 18.58 7.01
CA HIS A 529 0.51 18.59 7.37
C HIS A 529 -0.35 18.69 6.12
N VAL A 530 -1.37 17.84 6.05
CA VAL A 530 -2.37 17.83 4.98
C VAL A 530 -3.76 17.83 5.60
N ARG A 531 -4.65 18.70 5.10
CA ARG A 531 -6.02 18.83 5.57
C ARG A 531 -7.00 18.70 4.43
N ASP A 532 -8.00 17.85 4.68
CA ASP A 532 -9.14 17.61 3.80
C ASP A 532 -8.67 17.39 2.35
N MET A 533 -7.70 16.49 2.18
CA MET A 533 -7.27 16.05 0.86
C MET A 533 -8.25 15.00 0.35
N THR A 534 -8.80 15.17 -0.84
CA THR A 534 -9.71 14.21 -1.45
C THR A 534 -9.00 13.41 -2.54
N LEU A 535 -9.40 12.16 -2.70
CA LEU A 535 -9.04 11.28 -3.79
C LEU A 535 -10.32 10.69 -4.36
N ASP A 536 -10.55 10.94 -5.65
CA ASP A 536 -11.76 10.57 -6.37
C ASP A 536 -11.40 9.91 -7.71
N VAL A 537 -12.15 8.89 -8.14
CA VAL A 537 -12.09 8.40 -9.52
C VAL A 537 -13.13 9.15 -10.36
N THR A 538 -12.66 9.82 -11.39
CA THR A 538 -13.50 10.59 -12.32
C THR A 538 -13.61 9.88 -13.66
N GLU A 539 -14.43 10.43 -14.56
CA GLU A 539 -14.55 9.94 -15.94
C GLU A 539 -13.19 9.93 -16.68
N GLU A 540 -12.33 10.91 -16.37
CA GLU A 540 -11.05 11.12 -17.06
C GLU A 540 -9.85 10.42 -16.39
N GLY A 541 -9.89 10.22 -15.07
CA GLY A 541 -8.75 9.73 -14.30
C GLY A 541 -8.90 9.90 -12.79
N LEU A 542 -7.78 9.82 -12.07
CA LEU A 542 -7.73 9.99 -10.61
C LEU A 542 -7.59 11.47 -10.27
N ALA A 543 -8.61 12.06 -9.65
CA ALA A 543 -8.59 13.42 -9.17
C ALA A 543 -8.13 13.48 -7.71
N ILE A 544 -7.22 14.41 -7.43
CA ILE A 544 -6.70 14.68 -6.10
C ILE A 544 -6.89 16.16 -5.83
N GLY A 545 -7.49 16.51 -4.70
CA GLY A 545 -7.63 17.90 -4.26
C GLY A 545 -7.16 18.03 -2.82
N SER A 546 -6.56 19.15 -2.45
CA SER A 546 -6.25 19.44 -1.04
C SER A 546 -6.81 20.80 -0.66
N ARG A 547 -7.56 20.86 0.44
CA ARG A 547 -8.02 22.16 0.95
C ARG A 547 -6.84 22.98 1.46
N GLU A 548 -5.97 22.38 2.24
CA GLU A 548 -4.82 23.06 2.83
C GLU A 548 -3.68 22.08 3.12
N SER A 549 -2.44 22.47 2.81
CA SER A 549 -1.25 21.73 3.17
C SER A 549 -0.08 22.66 3.50
N TRP A 550 0.73 22.29 4.48
CA TRP A 550 1.97 23.00 4.79
C TRP A 550 3.05 22.04 5.27
N SER A 551 4.31 22.42 5.04
CA SER A 551 5.45 21.62 5.48
C SER A 551 6.70 22.45 5.69
N THR A 552 7.59 21.94 6.54
CA THR A 552 8.96 22.42 6.71
C THR A 552 9.92 21.24 6.58
N MET A 553 10.81 21.30 5.60
CA MET A 553 11.97 20.41 5.47
C MET A 553 13.22 21.19 5.88
N ASP A 554 13.98 20.70 6.85
CA ASP A 554 15.24 21.30 7.31
C ASP A 554 16.36 20.28 7.19
N ILE A 555 17.26 20.51 6.24
CA ILE A 555 18.37 19.63 5.89
C ILE A 555 19.63 20.21 6.50
N GLY A 556 20.15 19.56 7.56
CA GLY A 556 21.35 20.00 8.24
C GLY A 556 22.58 20.05 7.34
N ASN A 557 22.73 19.11 6.41
CA ASN A 557 23.88 19.03 5.51
C ASN A 557 23.51 18.46 4.12
N VAL A 558 23.79 19.25 3.07
CA VAL A 558 23.80 18.78 1.67
C VAL A 558 25.21 18.29 1.33
N ARG A 559 25.42 16.98 1.24
CA ARG A 559 26.75 16.35 1.14
C ARG A 559 27.07 15.83 -0.25
N VAL A 560 28.32 15.98 -0.67
CA VAL A 560 28.90 15.31 -1.85
C VAL A 560 29.85 14.21 -1.37
N GLY A 561 29.63 12.97 -1.81
CA GLY A 561 30.36 11.79 -1.33
C GLY A 561 29.41 10.75 -0.74
N THR A 562 29.70 10.22 0.44
CA THR A 562 28.77 9.34 1.16
C THR A 562 27.85 10.15 2.08
N LYS A 563 26.80 9.50 2.58
CA LYS A 563 25.89 10.06 3.58
C LYS A 563 26.57 10.35 4.94
N ASP A 564 27.69 9.69 5.27
CA ASP A 564 28.29 9.78 6.61
C ASP A 564 29.53 10.69 6.65
N ASP A 565 30.39 10.63 5.63
CA ASP A 565 31.68 11.35 5.61
C ASP A 565 31.82 12.38 4.47
N GLY A 566 30.79 12.55 3.63
CA GLY A 566 30.81 13.47 2.50
C GLY A 566 30.94 14.95 2.91
N ALA A 567 31.62 15.75 2.08
CA ALA A 567 31.79 17.18 2.31
C ALA A 567 30.46 17.93 2.14
N SER A 568 30.16 18.88 3.04
CA SER A 568 28.87 19.59 3.05
C SER A 568 28.93 20.94 2.30
N LEU A 569 27.92 21.18 1.46
CA LEU A 569 27.62 22.46 0.81
C LEU A 569 26.85 23.43 1.73
N GLY A 570 26.51 23.01 2.94
CA GLY A 570 25.74 23.79 3.91
C GLY A 570 24.37 23.19 4.21
N ARG A 571 23.55 23.99 4.89
CA ARG A 571 22.20 23.65 5.33
C ARG A 571 21.18 24.23 4.35
N LEU A 572 20.09 23.50 4.13
CA LEU A 572 18.98 23.92 3.29
C LEU A 572 17.66 23.79 4.07
N ARG A 573 16.87 24.85 4.16
CA ARG A 573 15.51 24.79 4.73
C ARG A 573 14.49 25.19 3.68
N ILE A 574 13.51 24.34 3.46
CA ILE A 574 12.43 24.52 2.48
C ILE A 574 11.12 24.52 3.26
N GLN A 575 10.31 25.55 3.07
CA GLN A 575 8.95 25.63 3.61
C GLN A 575 7.97 25.73 2.45
N LYS A 576 6.84 25.03 2.56
CA LYS A 576 5.76 25.05 1.58
C LYS A 576 4.44 25.33 2.28
N TYR A 577 3.58 26.12 1.65
CA TYR A 577 2.22 26.38 2.09
C TYR A 577 1.30 26.55 0.89
N GLN A 578 0.28 25.69 0.81
CA GLN A 578 -0.64 25.61 -0.32
C GLN A 578 -2.08 25.52 0.17
N THR A 579 -3.00 26.10 -0.60
CA THR A 579 -4.45 26.04 -0.34
C THR A 579 -5.20 25.76 -1.64
N GLY A 580 -6.14 24.82 -1.65
CA GLY A 580 -6.94 24.49 -2.84
C GLY A 580 -6.13 23.97 -4.04
N SER A 581 -4.99 23.30 -3.80
CA SER A 581 -4.20 22.71 -4.89
C SER A 581 -4.80 21.39 -5.35
N THR A 582 -4.74 21.12 -6.66
CA THR A 582 -5.33 19.92 -7.28
C THR A 582 -4.38 19.23 -8.24
N ALA A 583 -4.62 17.94 -8.48
CA ALA A 583 -3.97 17.16 -9.51
C ALA A 583 -4.99 16.20 -10.18
N LEU A 584 -4.84 15.94 -11.48
CA LEU A 584 -5.57 14.91 -12.21
C LEU A 584 -4.55 14.00 -12.90
N VAL A 585 -4.53 12.73 -12.52
CA VAL A 585 -3.68 11.70 -13.12
C VAL A 585 -4.53 10.90 -14.10
N LYS A 586 -4.15 10.89 -15.37
CA LYS A 586 -4.93 10.27 -16.44
C LYS A 586 -4.04 9.53 -17.45
N PRO A 587 -4.56 8.49 -18.10
CA PRO A 587 -3.85 7.77 -19.16
C PRO A 587 -3.80 8.59 -20.45
N GLY A 588 -2.77 8.36 -21.26
CA GLY A 588 -2.62 8.96 -22.58
C GLY A 588 -1.25 9.55 -22.90
N GLY A 589 -0.35 9.60 -21.91
CA GLY A 589 1.07 9.81 -22.18
C GLY A 589 1.47 11.17 -22.76
N ALA A 590 2.72 11.27 -23.19
CA ALA A 590 3.27 12.46 -23.86
C ALA A 590 2.78 12.62 -25.31
N GLY A 591 2.33 11.52 -25.92
CA GLY A 591 1.65 11.49 -27.21
C GLY A 591 2.51 11.97 -28.38
N ASP A 592 1.90 12.04 -29.57
CA ASP A 592 2.61 12.41 -30.79
C ASP A 592 3.19 13.83 -30.74
N VAL A 593 4.44 13.99 -31.17
CA VAL A 593 5.12 15.29 -31.14
C VAL A 593 5.99 15.55 -32.35
N CYS A 594 6.03 16.82 -32.76
CA CYS A 594 6.99 17.33 -33.71
C CYS A 594 8.25 17.84 -33.01
N VAL A 595 9.35 17.12 -33.13
CA VAL A 595 10.66 17.51 -32.57
C VAL A 595 11.42 18.36 -33.57
N GLY A 596 11.92 19.52 -33.15
CA GLY A 596 12.78 20.37 -33.99
C GLY A 596 12.07 21.12 -35.13
N GLY A 597 10.73 21.04 -35.20
CA GLY A 597 9.90 21.79 -36.15
C GLY A 597 8.54 22.16 -35.54
N SER A 598 7.57 22.47 -36.39
CA SER A 598 6.20 22.76 -35.98
C SER A 598 5.19 22.03 -36.87
N GLY A 599 4.10 21.56 -36.28
CA GLY A 599 3.05 20.85 -37.00
C GLY A 599 2.28 19.89 -36.10
N SER A 600 0.99 19.71 -36.36
CA SER A 600 0.12 18.78 -35.66
C SER A 600 -0.09 17.46 -36.41
N THR A 601 0.64 17.27 -37.51
CA THR A 601 0.67 16.02 -38.30
C THR A 601 2.10 15.76 -38.73
N GLU A 602 2.40 14.49 -39.02
CA GLU A 602 3.71 14.08 -39.53
C GLU A 602 4.14 14.91 -40.75
N GLY A 603 3.25 15.07 -41.74
CA GLY A 603 3.56 15.83 -42.95
C GLY A 603 3.84 17.32 -42.69
N ALA A 604 3.10 17.95 -41.77
CA ALA A 604 3.34 19.35 -41.41
C ALA A 604 4.66 19.51 -40.65
N CYS A 605 4.94 18.57 -39.74
CA CYS A 605 6.18 18.55 -38.97
C CYS A 605 7.41 18.43 -39.87
N VAL A 606 7.41 17.46 -40.78
CA VAL A 606 8.50 17.23 -41.74
C VAL A 606 8.66 18.43 -42.66
N ALA A 607 7.56 19.03 -43.13
CA ALA A 607 7.62 20.24 -43.97
C ALA A 607 8.22 21.45 -43.24
N ALA A 608 8.05 21.53 -41.91
CA ALA A 608 8.65 22.57 -41.07
C ALA A 608 10.11 22.25 -40.65
N GLY A 609 10.70 21.18 -41.20
CA GLY A 609 12.06 20.74 -40.85
C GLY A 609 12.16 19.99 -39.52
N GLY A 610 11.02 19.62 -38.92
CA GLY A 610 10.95 18.78 -37.74
C GLY A 610 10.86 17.29 -38.06
N GLN A 611 10.89 16.49 -37.00
CA GLN A 611 10.70 15.04 -37.03
C GLN A 611 9.48 14.67 -36.21
N TRP A 612 8.60 13.85 -36.79
CA TRP A 612 7.45 13.31 -36.07
C TRP A 612 7.88 12.11 -35.22
N GLU A 613 7.43 12.09 -33.96
CA GLU A 613 7.58 10.96 -33.05
C GLU A 613 6.19 10.50 -32.64
N THR A 614 5.87 9.23 -32.93
CA THR A 614 4.62 8.59 -32.52
C THR A 614 4.88 7.85 -31.22
N ARG A 615 4.47 8.42 -30.10
CA ARG A 615 4.83 7.93 -28.76
C ARG A 615 3.84 6.95 -28.17
N GLY A 616 2.73 6.68 -28.87
CA GLY A 616 1.74 5.69 -28.49
C GLY A 616 0.49 6.33 -27.85
N SER A 617 -0.31 5.49 -27.20
CA SER A 617 -1.60 5.88 -26.61
C SER A 617 -1.75 5.53 -25.14
N GLU A 618 -0.80 4.76 -24.59
CA GLU A 618 -0.67 4.51 -23.16
C GLU A 618 0.24 5.60 -22.54
N GLY A 619 0.76 5.37 -21.33
CA GLY A 619 1.55 6.36 -20.61
C GLY A 619 0.75 7.21 -19.63
N VAL A 620 1.44 8.12 -18.94
CA VAL A 620 0.88 8.89 -17.81
C VAL A 620 0.89 10.38 -18.12
N THR A 621 -0.26 11.03 -17.97
CA THR A 621 -0.40 12.48 -17.93
C THR A 621 -0.87 12.93 -16.55
N ILE A 622 -0.26 13.98 -16.01
CA ILE A 622 -0.58 14.59 -14.74
C ILE A 622 -0.82 16.08 -14.96
N ASP A 623 -2.07 16.51 -14.79
CA ASP A 623 -2.44 17.92 -14.77
C ASP A 623 -2.42 18.42 -13.33
N MET A 624 -1.54 19.35 -13.00
CA MET A 624 -1.40 19.90 -11.65
C MET A 624 -1.77 21.37 -11.60
N VAL A 625 -2.44 21.78 -10.52
CA VAL A 625 -2.63 23.17 -10.13
C VAL A 625 -2.07 23.35 -8.73
N GLN A 626 -0.93 24.02 -8.62
CA GLN A 626 -0.30 24.36 -7.34
C GLN A 626 -0.58 25.82 -6.99
N VAL A 627 -1.37 26.03 -5.95
CA VAL A 627 -1.71 27.37 -5.45
C VAL A 627 -0.82 27.64 -4.24
N LEU A 628 0.19 28.48 -4.44
CA LEU A 628 1.10 28.88 -3.36
C LEU A 628 0.44 30.02 -2.59
N ALA A 629 0.05 29.75 -1.35
CA ALA A 629 -0.65 30.72 -0.53
C ALA A 629 0.30 31.76 0.09
N ARG A 630 -0.23 32.95 0.36
CA ARG A 630 0.47 34.01 1.07
C ARG A 630 0.78 33.57 2.50
N ALA A 631 1.91 34.00 3.07
CA ALA A 631 2.27 33.64 4.42
C ALA A 631 1.21 34.05 5.47
N GLU A 632 0.79 33.10 6.31
CA GLU A 632 -0.02 33.37 7.52
C GLU A 632 0.86 33.55 8.76
N GLY A 633 2.10 33.06 8.71
CA GLY A 633 3.06 33.12 9.80
C GLY A 633 4.32 32.31 9.48
N ASP A 634 5.21 32.15 10.46
CA ASP A 634 6.50 31.47 10.23
C ASP A 634 6.38 29.98 9.94
N ASN A 635 5.28 29.35 10.38
CA ASN A 635 5.01 27.92 10.16
C ASN A 635 4.27 27.65 8.84
N LYS A 636 3.56 28.66 8.31
CA LYS A 636 2.76 28.56 7.08
C LYS A 636 3.20 29.65 6.12
N LYS A 637 4.24 29.34 5.37
CA LYS A 637 4.79 30.19 4.30
C LYS A 637 5.55 29.35 3.30
N ASN A 638 5.74 29.88 2.11
CA ASN A 638 6.67 29.32 1.14
C ASN A 638 8.00 30.08 1.25
N ALA A 639 9.07 29.37 1.58
CA ALA A 639 10.39 29.98 1.74
C ALA A 639 11.51 28.99 1.43
N LEU A 640 12.63 29.50 0.93
CA LEU A 640 13.86 28.76 0.69
C LEU A 640 15.01 29.46 1.41
N MET A 641 15.69 28.76 2.30
CA MET A 641 16.87 29.27 3.01
C MET A 641 18.07 28.36 2.78
N TRP A 642 19.18 28.94 2.33
CA TRP A 642 20.47 28.25 2.26
C TRP A 642 21.47 28.90 3.22
N GLU A 643 22.09 28.11 4.08
CA GLU A 643 23.08 28.55 5.07
C GLU A 643 24.44 27.88 4.84
N SER A 644 25.49 28.70 4.70
CA SER A 644 26.87 28.25 4.49
C SER A 644 27.84 28.91 5.47
N ASN A 645 29.09 28.41 5.53
CA ASN A 645 30.14 28.94 6.41
C ASN A 645 29.75 28.96 7.91
N ARG A 646 29.09 27.89 8.37
CA ARG A 646 28.73 27.71 9.78
C ARG A 646 29.97 27.50 10.65
N ALA A 647 29.93 28.02 11.88
CA ALA A 647 30.87 27.64 12.92
C ALA A 647 30.73 26.15 13.23
N VAL A 648 31.77 25.53 13.78
CA VAL A 648 31.77 24.14 14.23
C VAL A 648 31.90 24.06 15.75
N ASP A 649 31.29 23.05 16.36
CA ASP A 649 31.45 22.75 17.78
C ASP A 649 32.82 22.08 18.08
N SER A 650 33.06 21.72 19.34
CA SER A 650 34.29 21.06 19.78
C SER A 650 34.50 19.66 19.18
N GLN A 651 33.48 19.10 18.53
CA GLN A 651 33.51 17.80 17.85
C GLN A 651 33.55 17.97 16.32
N GLY A 652 33.71 19.21 15.83
CA GLY A 652 33.77 19.52 14.40
C GLY A 652 32.41 19.53 13.70
N ARG A 653 31.30 19.50 14.43
CA ARG A 653 29.95 19.48 13.86
C ARG A 653 29.45 20.90 13.60
N PRO A 654 28.88 21.19 12.42
CA PRO A 654 28.35 22.53 12.13
C PRO A 654 27.25 22.97 13.09
N ILE A 655 27.29 24.24 13.51
CA ILE A 655 26.29 24.85 14.39
C ILE A 655 25.30 25.67 13.54
N ASN A 656 24.03 25.28 13.57
CA ASN A 656 22.96 25.98 12.85
C ASN A 656 22.86 27.45 13.26
N ASN A 657 22.46 28.31 12.31
CA ASN A 657 22.26 29.74 12.49
C ASN A 657 23.50 30.59 12.78
N THR A 658 24.72 30.04 12.62
CA THR A 658 25.98 30.77 12.80
C THR A 658 26.61 31.23 11.49
N GLY A 659 26.10 30.74 10.36
CA GLY A 659 26.63 30.99 9.03
C GLY A 659 25.92 32.12 8.29
N MET A 660 26.42 32.40 7.09
CA MET A 660 25.80 33.29 6.13
C MET A 660 24.55 32.64 5.54
N LYS A 661 23.42 33.35 5.46
CA LYS A 661 22.17 32.80 4.92
C LYS A 661 21.66 33.60 3.73
N LEU A 662 21.22 32.90 2.69
CA LEU A 662 20.37 33.45 1.64
C LEU A 662 18.94 32.98 1.90
N LEU A 663 18.01 33.90 2.08
CA LEU A 663 16.60 33.62 2.31
C LEU A 663 15.76 34.21 1.17
N VAL A 664 15.05 33.36 0.44
CA VAL A 664 13.96 33.74 -0.46
C VAL A 664 12.66 33.51 0.31
N ASN A 665 11.94 34.59 0.63
CA ASN A 665 10.86 34.55 1.59
C ASN A 665 9.51 34.92 0.96
N ASP A 666 8.45 34.27 1.47
CA ASP A 666 7.04 34.48 1.11
C ASP A 666 6.83 34.46 -0.40
N ILE A 667 7.01 33.25 -0.96
CA ILE A 667 6.75 32.94 -2.38
C ILE A 667 5.26 32.60 -2.53
N TYR A 668 4.51 33.32 -3.36
CA TYR A 668 3.08 33.03 -3.54
C TYR A 668 2.62 33.29 -4.96
N THR A 669 1.54 32.63 -5.36
CA THR A 669 0.89 32.85 -6.67
C THR A 669 -0.22 33.88 -6.56
N SER A 670 -0.54 34.56 -7.67
CA SER A 670 -1.75 35.36 -7.79
C SER A 670 -2.24 35.38 -9.24
N ASP A 671 -3.46 35.85 -9.44
CA ASP A 671 -4.06 36.09 -10.74
C ASP A 671 -3.75 37.50 -11.29
N GLY A 672 -2.93 38.29 -10.56
CA GLY A 672 -2.46 39.61 -10.95
C GLY A 672 -3.43 40.77 -10.64
N GLY A 673 -4.50 40.51 -9.88
CA GLY A 673 -5.41 41.53 -9.40
C GLY A 673 -6.53 40.95 -8.52
N ASP A 674 -7.14 41.84 -7.74
CA ASP A 674 -8.38 41.62 -6.99
C ASP A 674 -9.58 41.77 -7.94
N PHE A 675 -10.21 40.66 -8.33
CA PHE A 675 -11.31 40.65 -9.29
C PHE A 675 -12.68 40.52 -8.61
N ASP A 676 -12.75 40.19 -7.32
CA ASP A 676 -14.00 40.11 -6.55
C ASP A 676 -14.25 41.31 -5.62
N GLY A 677 -13.25 42.17 -5.46
CA GLY A 677 -13.30 43.44 -4.73
C GLY A 677 -13.10 43.32 -3.23
N ASP A 678 -12.52 42.22 -2.74
CA ASP A 678 -12.30 41.97 -1.31
C ASP A 678 -11.03 42.63 -0.73
N GLY A 679 -10.20 43.24 -1.59
CA GLY A 679 -8.95 43.89 -1.24
C GLY A 679 -7.72 42.98 -1.27
N VAL A 680 -7.86 41.74 -1.75
CA VAL A 680 -6.78 40.75 -1.91
C VAL A 680 -6.72 40.29 -3.36
N ASP A 681 -5.52 40.13 -3.92
CA ASP A 681 -5.39 39.58 -5.28
C ASP A 681 -5.96 38.14 -5.30
N ASP A 682 -6.85 37.85 -6.26
CA ASP A 682 -7.38 36.51 -6.50
C ASP A 682 -6.21 35.52 -6.70
N ASN A 683 -6.39 34.25 -6.29
CA ASN A 683 -5.40 33.19 -6.52
C ASN A 683 -6.08 31.88 -6.94
N ARG A 684 -6.77 31.91 -8.09
CA ARG A 684 -7.52 30.77 -8.63
C ARG A 684 -6.76 30.02 -9.72
N PHE A 685 -5.79 30.67 -10.36
CA PHE A 685 -5.06 30.07 -11.46
C PHE A 685 -3.90 29.17 -11.00
N GLY A 686 -3.14 29.61 -9.98
CA GLY A 686 -1.96 28.91 -9.46
C GLY A 686 -0.83 28.73 -10.48
N ILE A 687 0.12 27.85 -10.17
CA ILE A 687 1.06 27.27 -11.14
C ILE A 687 0.38 26.04 -11.73
N ARG A 688 0.06 26.09 -13.02
CA ARG A 688 -0.49 24.94 -13.74
C ARG A 688 0.61 24.22 -14.48
N THR A 689 0.72 22.93 -14.28
CA THR A 689 1.68 22.10 -15.00
C THR A 689 0.97 20.89 -15.58
N GLU A 690 1.00 20.75 -16.90
CA GLU A 690 0.65 19.52 -17.60
C GLU A 690 1.96 18.76 -17.83
N LEU A 691 2.14 17.65 -17.12
CA LEU A 691 3.30 16.78 -17.24
C LEU A 691 2.87 15.47 -17.87
N SER A 692 3.53 15.05 -18.92
CA SER A 692 3.24 13.78 -19.59
C SER A 692 4.51 12.97 -19.79
N VAL A 693 4.44 11.67 -19.54
CA VAL A 693 5.58 10.76 -19.52
C VAL A 693 5.26 9.48 -20.28
N ASP A 694 6.11 9.16 -21.25
CA ASP A 694 6.13 7.90 -22.01
C ASP A 694 7.52 7.25 -21.94
N VAL A 695 7.56 5.96 -22.25
CA VAL A 695 8.74 5.15 -22.53
C VAL A 695 8.77 4.89 -24.04
N TYR A 696 9.65 5.60 -24.77
CA TYR A 696 9.64 5.61 -26.22
C TYR A 696 11.00 5.31 -26.86
N GLN A 697 10.93 4.73 -28.07
CA GLN A 697 12.06 4.44 -28.97
C GLN A 697 12.72 5.73 -29.49
N THR A 698 13.78 6.16 -28.81
CA THR A 698 14.37 7.49 -28.98
C THR A 698 15.50 7.50 -30.00
N ARG A 699 15.53 8.55 -30.83
CA ARG A 699 16.66 8.80 -31.74
C ARG A 699 17.90 9.28 -30.98
N VAL A 700 18.98 8.50 -31.04
CA VAL A 700 20.29 8.89 -30.51
C VAL A 700 21.29 8.96 -31.64
N THR A 701 21.90 10.13 -31.86
CA THR A 701 22.91 10.32 -32.92
C THR A 701 24.32 10.36 -32.35
N LYS A 702 25.26 9.77 -33.09
CA LYS A 702 26.68 9.88 -32.77
C LYS A 702 27.16 11.33 -32.86
N LYS A 703 27.92 11.78 -31.86
CA LYS A 703 28.40 13.17 -31.77
C LYS A 703 29.69 13.44 -32.55
N GLU A 704 30.54 12.42 -32.69
CA GLU A 704 31.88 12.53 -33.30
C GLU A 704 32.16 11.30 -34.18
N ASP A 705 33.04 11.45 -35.17
CA ASP A 705 33.50 10.33 -36.00
C ASP A 705 34.44 9.40 -35.21
N GLY A 706 34.44 8.10 -35.54
CA GLY A 706 35.38 7.11 -34.96
C GLY A 706 34.74 6.19 -33.92
N PRO A 707 35.54 5.48 -33.09
CA PRO A 707 35.03 4.64 -32.01
C PRO A 707 34.47 5.49 -30.86
N ASP A 708 33.39 5.04 -30.23
CA ASP A 708 32.95 5.59 -28.94
C ASP A 708 33.66 4.92 -27.75
N ALA A 709 33.22 5.23 -26.52
CA ALA A 709 33.81 4.70 -25.28
C ALA A 709 33.76 3.16 -25.19
N GLN A 710 32.85 2.50 -25.92
CA GLN A 710 32.75 1.04 -25.98
C GLN A 710 33.40 0.46 -27.25
N GLY A 711 34.10 1.29 -28.04
CA GLY A 711 34.81 0.87 -29.24
C GLY A 711 33.92 0.72 -30.48
N VAL A 712 32.64 1.10 -30.43
CA VAL A 712 31.72 0.98 -31.56
C VAL A 712 31.95 2.14 -32.53
N VAL A 713 32.37 1.81 -33.75
CA VAL A 713 32.72 2.80 -34.79
C VAL A 713 31.47 3.30 -35.51
N GLY A 714 31.42 4.61 -35.78
CA GLY A 714 30.41 5.25 -36.61
C GLY A 714 30.84 6.66 -37.01
N ASN A 715 30.06 7.32 -37.85
CA ASN A 715 30.27 8.72 -38.23
C ASN A 715 29.34 9.64 -37.44
N ARG A 716 29.74 10.90 -37.29
CA ARG A 716 28.91 11.94 -36.71
C ARG A 716 27.58 12.04 -37.46
N GLY A 717 26.48 11.99 -36.71
CA GLY A 717 25.12 12.03 -37.25
C GLY A 717 24.50 10.65 -37.51
N ASP A 718 25.29 9.58 -37.53
CA ASP A 718 24.75 8.23 -37.62
C ASP A 718 23.90 7.91 -36.37
N GLU A 719 22.78 7.22 -36.55
CA GLU A 719 21.89 6.84 -35.46
C GLU A 719 22.35 5.56 -34.77
N LYS A 720 22.33 5.55 -33.44
CA LYS A 720 22.55 4.35 -32.62
C LYS A 720 21.32 3.46 -32.75
N ILE A 721 21.54 2.22 -33.17
CA ILE A 721 20.51 1.18 -33.33
C ILE A 721 20.95 -0.03 -32.51
N MET A 722 20.08 -0.48 -31.62
CA MET A 722 20.27 -1.65 -30.76
C MET A 722 20.26 -2.92 -31.61
N SER A 723 21.09 -3.89 -31.23
CA SER A 723 21.17 -5.18 -31.93
C SER A 723 20.14 -6.15 -31.36
N PRO A 724 19.21 -6.68 -32.17
CA PRO A 724 18.25 -7.68 -31.70
C PRO A 724 18.96 -8.88 -31.06
N GLY A 725 18.57 -9.24 -29.83
CA GLY A 725 19.15 -10.39 -29.11
C GLY A 725 20.52 -10.15 -28.46
N SER A 726 21.04 -8.92 -28.46
CA SER A 726 22.24 -8.54 -27.70
C SER A 726 21.91 -7.35 -26.79
N PRO A 727 21.65 -7.56 -25.48
CA PRO A 727 21.20 -6.50 -24.57
C PRO A 727 22.11 -5.26 -24.49
N ALA A 728 23.42 -5.44 -24.71
CA ALA A 728 24.41 -4.36 -24.75
C ALA A 728 24.90 -4.01 -26.17
N GLY A 729 24.52 -4.78 -27.19
CA GLY A 729 25.02 -4.61 -28.55
C GLY A 729 24.32 -3.49 -29.30
N TYR A 730 25.07 -2.63 -29.98
CA TYR A 730 24.52 -1.62 -30.89
C TYR A 730 25.46 -1.34 -32.06
N ARG A 731 24.92 -0.68 -33.08
CA ARG A 731 25.68 -0.17 -34.24
C ARG A 731 25.21 1.24 -34.59
N TYR A 732 26.05 1.98 -35.30
CA TYR A 732 25.70 3.27 -35.87
C TYR A 732 25.25 3.12 -37.33
N VAL A 733 24.17 3.81 -37.70
CA VAL A 733 23.50 3.70 -39.00
C VAL A 733 23.21 5.08 -39.57
N ALA A 734 23.78 5.40 -40.72
CA ALA A 734 23.61 6.72 -41.35
C ALA A 734 22.17 7.02 -41.78
N ASN A 735 21.44 6.01 -42.29
CA ASN A 735 20.07 6.13 -42.77
C ASN A 735 19.26 4.90 -42.31
N PRO A 736 18.72 4.90 -41.08
CA PRO A 736 18.00 3.76 -40.54
C PRO A 736 16.68 3.52 -41.29
N GLY A 737 16.40 2.25 -41.62
CA GLY A 737 15.10 1.84 -42.17
C GLY A 737 14.06 1.60 -41.07
N PRO A 738 12.80 1.26 -41.41
CA PRO A 738 11.74 1.02 -40.42
C PRO A 738 12.10 -0.03 -39.37
N GLY A 739 12.77 -1.11 -39.76
CA GLY A 739 13.25 -2.14 -38.82
C GLY A 739 14.37 -1.66 -37.91
N ASP A 740 15.20 -0.70 -38.34
CA ASP A 740 16.20 -0.08 -37.49
C ASP A 740 15.55 0.87 -36.48
N ILE A 741 14.55 1.65 -36.93
CA ILE A 741 13.80 2.60 -36.09
C ILE A 741 13.11 1.88 -34.92
N ALA A 742 12.53 0.71 -35.16
CA ALA A 742 11.93 -0.13 -34.12
C ALA A 742 12.94 -0.66 -33.09
N ASN A 743 14.24 -0.63 -33.41
CA ASN A 743 15.34 -1.04 -32.54
C ASN A 743 16.19 0.15 -32.09
N ARG A 744 15.60 1.34 -32.00
CA ARG A 744 16.27 2.48 -31.36
C ARG A 744 16.53 2.20 -29.87
N PRO A 745 17.34 3.02 -29.20
CA PRO A 745 17.41 2.97 -27.74
C PRO A 745 16.09 3.43 -27.14
N LEU A 746 15.58 2.68 -26.18
CA LEU A 746 14.46 3.13 -25.35
C LEU A 746 14.89 4.27 -24.43
N GLY A 747 13.99 5.22 -24.19
CA GLY A 747 14.20 6.32 -23.26
C GLY A 747 12.89 6.88 -22.73
N PHE A 748 12.99 7.75 -21.74
CA PHE A 748 11.83 8.49 -21.24
C PHE A 748 11.58 9.70 -22.14
N ALA A 749 10.35 9.85 -22.59
CA ALA A 749 9.85 11.03 -23.26
C ALA A 749 8.98 11.81 -22.28
N VAL A 750 9.47 12.98 -21.86
CA VAL A 750 8.79 13.85 -20.91
C VAL A 750 8.39 15.13 -21.61
N LYS A 751 7.11 15.44 -21.61
CA LYS A 751 6.55 16.70 -22.08
C LYS A 751 5.99 17.46 -20.89
N ALA A 752 6.39 18.72 -20.73
CA ALA A 752 5.88 19.57 -19.66
C ALA A 752 5.47 20.93 -20.22
N ASP A 753 4.29 21.40 -19.83
CA ASP A 753 3.82 22.78 -20.05
C ASP A 753 3.46 23.39 -18.70
N THR A 754 4.28 24.34 -18.24
CA THR A 754 4.07 25.06 -16.98
C THR A 754 3.70 26.51 -17.25
N ARG A 755 2.57 26.94 -16.69
CA ARG A 755 2.02 28.29 -16.83
C ARG A 755 1.57 28.89 -15.51
N PHE A 756 1.79 30.18 -15.32
CA PHE A 756 1.23 30.95 -14.22
C PHE A 756 1.02 32.41 -14.60
N LYS A 757 0.01 33.04 -14.01
CA LYS A 757 -0.32 34.47 -14.23
C LYS A 757 0.67 35.38 -13.50
N GLU A 758 0.86 35.14 -12.20
CA GLU A 758 1.83 35.86 -11.39
C GLU A 758 2.44 34.92 -10.32
N LEU A 759 3.76 34.99 -10.16
CA LEU A 759 4.51 34.45 -9.04
C LEU A 759 5.22 35.62 -8.34
N SER A 760 4.89 35.84 -7.07
CA SER A 760 5.42 36.90 -6.24
C SER A 760 6.43 36.35 -5.23
N ILE A 761 7.50 37.11 -4.99
CA ILE A 761 8.48 36.91 -3.92
C ILE A 761 8.51 38.21 -3.11
N ASN A 762 8.13 38.14 -1.83
CA ASN A 762 8.09 39.34 -0.99
C ASN A 762 9.49 39.93 -0.81
N ASN A 763 10.48 39.11 -0.45
CA ASN A 763 11.84 39.59 -0.26
C ASN A 763 12.89 38.48 -0.43
N ILE A 764 14.08 38.88 -0.88
CA ILE A 764 15.29 38.06 -0.89
C ILE A 764 16.30 38.73 0.02
N ASP A 765 16.64 38.09 1.13
CA ASP A 765 17.55 38.62 2.14
C ASP A 765 18.88 37.86 2.14
N LEU A 766 19.97 38.61 2.31
CA LEU A 766 21.25 38.09 2.74
C LEU A 766 21.41 38.37 4.24
N ILE A 767 21.49 37.33 5.05
CA ILE A 767 21.56 37.42 6.51
C ILE A 767 23.00 37.14 6.96
N HIS A 768 23.61 38.13 7.59
CA HIS A 768 24.97 38.04 8.14
C HIS A 768 24.94 37.65 9.63
N PRO A 769 25.85 36.78 10.10
CA PRO A 769 25.90 36.33 11.50
C PRO A 769 26.01 37.46 12.52
N VAL A 770 26.74 38.53 12.19
CA VAL A 770 27.01 39.68 13.08
C VAL A 770 26.28 40.96 12.59
N GLY A 771 25.83 40.98 11.34
CA GLY A 771 25.26 42.17 10.68
C GLY A 771 23.74 42.19 10.54
N GLY A 772 23.05 41.09 10.84
CA GLY A 772 21.60 40.97 10.65
C GLY A 772 21.20 40.77 9.19
N ALA A 773 19.90 40.89 8.90
CA ALA A 773 19.34 40.72 7.56
C ALA A 773 19.50 41.98 6.70
N GLN A 774 19.92 41.81 5.45
CA GLN A 774 19.93 42.85 4.42
C GLN A 774 19.12 42.38 3.22
N THR A 775 18.05 43.10 2.89
CA THR A 775 17.21 42.80 1.72
C THR A 775 17.93 43.20 0.44
N VAL A 776 18.19 42.22 -0.41
CA VAL A 776 18.82 42.39 -1.73
C VAL A 776 17.77 42.71 -2.79
N VAL A 777 16.62 42.05 -2.72
CA VAL A 777 15.48 42.24 -3.64
C VAL A 777 14.20 42.32 -2.82
N TYR A 778 13.34 43.29 -3.10
CA TYR A 778 12.04 43.46 -2.46
C TYR A 778 10.92 43.47 -3.52
N GLY A 779 9.88 42.69 -3.31
CA GLY A 779 8.66 42.65 -4.13
C GLY A 779 8.89 42.19 -5.58
N ALA A 780 9.67 41.13 -5.81
CA ALA A 780 9.86 40.62 -7.16
C ALA A 780 8.60 39.90 -7.64
N LYS A 781 8.17 40.20 -8.87
CA LYS A 781 7.02 39.58 -9.52
C LYS A 781 7.41 39.04 -10.89
N PHE A 782 7.06 37.80 -11.17
CA PHE A 782 7.15 37.18 -12.50
C PHE A 782 5.74 37.03 -13.04
N GLN A 783 5.47 37.52 -14.25
CA GLN A 783 4.11 37.56 -14.79
C GLN A 783 4.04 36.93 -16.18
N ASN A 784 2.88 36.33 -16.49
CA ASN A 784 2.54 35.74 -17.79
C ASN A 784 3.60 34.77 -18.32
N VAL A 785 3.97 33.81 -17.48
CA VAL A 785 4.99 32.82 -17.80
C VAL A 785 4.33 31.58 -18.41
N ASP A 786 4.87 31.13 -19.53
CA ASP A 786 4.56 29.88 -20.24
C ASP A 786 5.91 29.24 -20.58
N ILE A 787 6.19 28.08 -19.96
CA ILE A 787 7.42 27.32 -20.14
C ILE A 787 7.04 25.95 -20.70
N ARG A 788 7.53 25.65 -21.90
CA ARG A 788 7.33 24.37 -22.56
C ARG A 788 8.65 23.63 -22.65
N ALA A 789 8.64 22.38 -22.19
CA ALA A 789 9.77 21.47 -22.28
C ALA A 789 9.32 20.19 -22.98
N ASN A 790 10.17 19.69 -23.87
CA ASN A 790 10.10 18.34 -24.40
C ASN A 790 11.50 17.75 -24.21
N LEU A 791 11.62 16.86 -23.25
CA LEU A 791 12.85 16.19 -22.88
C LEU A 791 12.75 14.74 -23.32
N THR A 792 13.78 14.25 -24.00
CA THR A 792 13.95 12.82 -24.19
C THR A 792 15.24 12.39 -23.53
N ALA A 793 15.13 11.47 -22.58
CA ALA A 793 16.25 10.95 -21.81
C ALA A 793 16.45 9.48 -22.17
N THR A 794 17.45 9.20 -23.00
CA THR A 794 17.92 7.83 -23.18
C THR A 794 18.96 7.53 -22.14
N PRO A 795 18.81 6.43 -21.40
CA PRO A 795 19.88 5.99 -20.55
C PRO A 795 21.07 5.55 -21.42
N ILE A 796 22.28 6.04 -21.10
CA ILE A 796 23.50 5.80 -21.88
C ILE A 796 24.48 5.02 -20.98
N PRO A 797 25.02 3.88 -21.44
CA PRO A 797 26.04 3.12 -20.72
C PRO A 797 27.42 3.80 -20.68
#